data_AF-A0A7C5ZFI2-F1
#
_entry.id   AF-A0A7C5ZFI2-F1
#
_cell.length_a   1.000
_cell.length_b   1.000
_cell.length_c   1.000
_cell.angle_alpha   90.00
_cell.angle_beta   90.00
_cell.angle_gamma   90.00
#
_symmetry.space_group_name_H-M   'P 1'
#
loop_
_entity.id
_entity.type
_entity.pdbx_description
1 polymer ?
#
loop_
_entity_poly.entity_id
_entity_poly.type
_entity_poly.pdbx_seq_one_letter_code
_entity_poly.pdbx_strand_id
1 'polypeptide(L)'
;MSVIGIMQQLRVSREHVRAAVVGAGIAALVSVAVIAARQSGRMFLVEARLGDWLISRQAPADPNSSPCVIVAVTERDIRAWRQYPMSDRRMAELLEKLLACRPRAIGIDIYRDVRTPDIRPDSDPQRDRARLIELIAGNRNVYTVYLNAAGDDRVDPPPELVGRPNLALSAVMPDVDGRARRAILFGHDEVTGQNEPGLGLQLAARFLRSENIRMGPAADDPNSISLGAATIRPFDATYGPYSRWLGEEAKVPQIPLDYRGPRQFERYDVERVMADDSLAGRFADRIVLIGVITRSNKDIVASPISDEMPGVELHAHAAEQLIRAARTGEVGRRAWPDRYENLYIATAAVLGALIAGAIRAVWKMLAVLGLALGCIFFGGWWAFDRNWIVPIVPPMLAMIGSAGVTTGYVALHQRRQRRVLMSLFGKTVSPTIADELWRARDELFEHGQMKPRQTIATVLFFDLKGFTSIAEKTDPPTMIGLLNEFFQEMATAVEQNGGVVNKYVGDQIMALFGPPRPRNGEADFDEDARNAVRCAIALRKKLVEINDRWSRLGRPSIRMRVGINTGPLVAGSLGSKDRLEYTVIGDTVNVAARLESVDKDNFNDRIAPGGCRIFIGAPTHARLDGQFQTEPVATSELKGKTEAIAVFAVLG
;
A
#
# COMPACT_ATOMS: atom_id res chain seq x y z
N MET A 1 -43.99 -15.73 4.67
CA MET A 1 -42.52 -15.71 4.87
C MET A 1 -42.22 -16.54 6.11
N SER A 2 -41.39 -17.59 6.01
CA SER A 2 -41.08 -18.44 7.16
C SER A 2 -40.17 -17.71 8.16
N VAL A 3 -40.28 -18.02 9.45
CA VAL A 3 -39.43 -17.50 10.53
C VAL A 3 -37.93 -17.72 10.24
N ILE A 4 -37.61 -18.76 9.46
CA ILE A 4 -36.26 -19.08 8.98
C ILE A 4 -35.75 -18.01 8.00
N GLY A 5 -36.60 -17.49 7.11
CA GLY A 5 -36.24 -16.41 6.18
C GLY A 5 -35.96 -15.08 6.88
N ILE A 6 -36.72 -14.76 7.92
CA ILE A 6 -36.52 -13.55 8.74
C ILE A 6 -35.23 -13.68 9.58
N MET A 7 -34.96 -14.85 10.15
CA MET A 7 -33.71 -15.11 10.88
C MET A 7 -32.47 -15.10 9.97
N GLN A 8 -32.55 -15.59 8.74
CA GLN A 8 -31.46 -15.48 7.75
C GLN A 8 -31.21 -14.03 7.34
N GLN A 9 -32.25 -13.24 7.05
CA GLN A 9 -32.10 -11.81 6.75
C GLN A 9 -31.51 -11.02 7.93
N LEU A 10 -31.95 -11.29 9.16
CA LEU A 10 -31.41 -10.65 10.37
C LEU A 10 -29.93 -11.00 10.60
N ARG A 11 -29.52 -12.25 10.35
CA ARG A 11 -28.13 -12.70 10.51
C ARG A 11 -27.20 -12.09 9.45
N VAL A 12 -27.65 -12.05 8.20
CA VAL A 12 -26.95 -11.37 7.10
C VAL A 12 -26.84 -9.86 7.38
N SER A 13 -27.88 -9.21 7.93
CA SER A 13 -27.80 -7.79 8.30
C SER A 13 -26.76 -7.52 9.40
N ARG A 14 -26.67 -8.40 10.42
CA ARG A 14 -25.70 -8.24 11.52
C ARG A 14 -24.25 -8.38 11.07
N GLU A 15 -23.97 -9.25 10.11
CA GLU A 15 -22.62 -9.39 9.55
C GLU A 15 -22.21 -8.18 8.71
N HIS A 16 -23.11 -7.65 7.88
CA HIS A 16 -22.85 -6.42 7.13
C HIS A 16 -22.65 -5.21 8.04
N VAL A 17 -23.46 -5.08 9.10
CA VAL A 17 -23.31 -4.01 10.10
C VAL A 17 -21.97 -4.13 10.83
N ARG A 18 -21.56 -5.32 11.26
CA ARG A 18 -20.25 -5.52 11.89
C ARG A 18 -19.09 -5.20 10.96
N ALA A 19 -19.15 -5.63 9.70
CA ALA A 19 -18.13 -5.32 8.71
C ALA A 19 -18.04 -3.80 8.45
N ALA A 20 -19.18 -3.11 8.39
CA ALA A 20 -19.23 -1.66 8.25
C ALA A 20 -18.64 -0.92 9.46
N VAL A 21 -18.97 -1.34 10.69
CA VAL A 21 -18.41 -0.75 11.93
C VAL A 21 -16.90 -0.94 12.00
N VAL A 22 -16.40 -2.14 11.66
CA VAL A 22 -14.95 -2.39 11.63
C VAL A 22 -14.27 -1.59 10.53
N GLY A 23 -14.85 -1.52 9.33
CA GLY A 23 -14.36 -0.69 8.23
C GLY A 23 -14.27 0.78 8.61
N ALA A 24 -15.27 1.31 9.32
CA ALA A 24 -15.25 2.67 9.85
C ALA A 24 -14.13 2.89 10.88
N GLY A 25 -13.90 1.93 11.79
CA GLY A 25 -12.80 1.99 12.75
C GLY A 25 -11.42 1.96 12.09
N ILE A 26 -11.25 1.13 11.05
CA ILE A 26 -10.02 1.08 10.23
C ILE A 26 -9.82 2.43 9.53
N ALA A 27 -10.85 2.93 8.85
CA ALA A 27 -10.77 4.21 8.14
C ALA A 27 -10.38 5.35 9.08
N ALA A 28 -10.95 5.42 10.29
CA ALA A 28 -10.60 6.42 11.30
C ALA A 28 -9.13 6.34 11.72
N LEU A 29 -8.63 5.14 12.05
CA LEU A 29 -7.23 4.92 12.44
C LEU A 29 -6.24 5.29 11.32
N VAL A 30 -6.51 4.84 10.10
CA VAL A 30 -5.69 5.18 8.92
C VAL A 30 -5.70 6.68 8.67
N SER A 31 -6.87 7.33 8.78
CA SER A 31 -6.98 8.79 8.62
C SER A 31 -6.12 9.53 9.64
N VAL A 32 -6.19 9.16 10.92
CA VAL A 32 -5.37 9.76 11.98
C VAL A 32 -3.88 9.56 11.69
N ALA A 33 -3.47 8.36 11.27
CA ALA A 33 -2.07 8.07 10.96
C ALA A 33 -1.56 8.90 9.77
N VAL A 34 -2.34 9.00 8.69
CA VAL A 34 -1.98 9.78 7.49
C VAL A 34 -1.97 11.28 7.81
N ILE A 35 -2.95 11.79 8.55
CA ILE A 35 -2.98 13.18 9.01
C ILE A 35 -1.75 13.47 9.88
N ALA A 36 -1.42 12.61 10.85
CA ALA A 36 -0.24 12.79 11.69
C ALA A 36 1.06 12.81 10.86
N ALA A 37 1.19 11.92 9.88
CA ALA A 37 2.34 11.89 8.98
C ALA A 37 2.44 13.15 8.10
N ARG A 38 1.32 13.64 7.54
CA ARG A 38 1.25 14.94 6.85
C ARG A 38 1.66 16.08 7.77
N GLN A 39 1.11 16.13 8.98
CA GLN A 39 1.37 17.18 9.96
C GLN A 39 2.82 17.22 10.44
N SER A 40 3.53 16.08 10.41
CA SER A 40 4.97 16.00 10.68
C SER A 40 5.87 16.49 9.54
N GLY A 41 5.28 16.93 8.42
CA GLY A 41 6.02 17.44 7.26
C GLY A 41 6.66 16.37 6.38
N ARG A 42 6.58 15.08 6.73
CA ARG A 42 7.20 13.96 5.99
C ARG A 42 6.67 13.77 4.57
N MET A 43 5.47 14.28 4.28
CA MET A 43 4.85 14.22 2.95
C MET A 43 5.12 15.46 2.09
N PHE A 44 5.72 16.52 2.67
CA PHE A 44 5.95 17.79 1.98
C PHE A 44 6.73 17.61 0.69
N LEU A 45 7.91 16.98 0.76
CA LEU A 45 8.80 16.84 -0.41
C LEU A 45 8.16 16.06 -1.56
N VAL A 46 7.30 15.08 -1.24
CA VAL A 46 6.61 14.29 -2.27
C VAL A 46 5.55 15.13 -2.98
N GLU A 47 4.76 15.88 -2.22
CA GLU A 47 3.76 16.82 -2.78
C GLU A 47 4.42 17.98 -3.52
N ALA A 48 5.51 18.54 -3.00
CA ALA A 48 6.26 19.61 -3.63
C ALA A 48 6.83 19.17 -4.99
N ARG A 49 7.41 17.96 -5.06
CA ARG A 49 7.89 17.40 -6.34
C ARG A 49 6.78 17.06 -7.33
N LEU A 50 5.62 16.60 -6.85
CA LEU A 50 4.46 16.43 -7.70
C LEU A 50 3.98 17.79 -8.25
N GLY A 51 3.99 18.83 -7.40
CA GLY A 51 3.77 20.21 -7.80
C GLY A 51 4.77 20.69 -8.86
N ASP A 52 6.06 20.45 -8.67
CA ASP A 52 7.10 20.79 -9.65
C ASP A 52 6.83 20.12 -11.01
N TRP A 53 6.46 18.83 -10.97
CA TRP A 53 6.09 18.10 -12.17
C TRP A 53 4.87 18.73 -12.85
N LEU A 54 3.82 19.08 -12.11
CA LEU A 54 2.63 19.75 -12.65
C LEU A 54 2.98 21.12 -13.28
N ILE A 55 3.84 21.91 -12.63
CA ILE A 55 4.35 23.18 -13.16
C ILE A 55 5.09 22.95 -14.48
N SER A 56 5.96 21.94 -14.54
CA SER A 56 6.73 21.63 -15.75
C SER A 56 5.87 21.22 -16.96
N ARG A 57 4.59 20.84 -16.72
CA ARG A 57 3.62 20.48 -17.76
C ARG A 57 2.76 21.65 -18.23
N GLN A 58 2.85 22.81 -17.59
CA GLN A 58 2.10 23.99 -18.02
C GLN A 58 2.65 24.52 -19.35
N ALA A 59 1.76 25.04 -20.18
CA ALA A 59 2.17 25.66 -21.45
C ALA A 59 3.06 26.88 -21.17
N PRO A 60 4.20 27.02 -21.89
CA PRO A 60 5.07 28.16 -21.70
C PRO A 60 4.36 29.45 -22.10
N ALA A 61 4.59 30.52 -21.34
CA ALA A 61 4.17 31.86 -21.70
C ALA A 61 5.00 32.38 -22.90
N ASP A 62 4.40 33.24 -23.71
CA ASP A 62 5.12 33.94 -24.78
C ASP A 62 6.10 34.95 -24.15
N PRO A 63 7.42 34.81 -24.36
CA PRO A 63 8.40 35.72 -23.76
C PRO A 63 8.25 37.18 -24.19
N ASN A 64 7.71 37.41 -25.39
CA ASN A 64 7.47 38.77 -25.90
C ASN A 64 6.33 39.48 -25.17
N SER A 65 5.47 38.73 -24.46
CA SER A 65 4.32 39.29 -23.73
C SER A 65 4.67 39.74 -22.31
N SER A 66 5.86 39.36 -21.80
CA SER A 66 6.28 39.71 -20.45
C SER A 66 6.56 41.21 -20.31
N PRO A 67 6.21 41.86 -19.19
CA PRO A 67 6.68 43.21 -18.89
C PRO A 67 8.17 43.25 -18.54
N CYS A 68 8.83 42.10 -18.33
CA CYS A 68 10.22 41.99 -17.90
C CYS A 68 11.14 41.57 -19.06
N VAL A 69 12.34 42.17 -19.11
CA VAL A 69 13.43 41.79 -20.01
C VAL A 69 14.73 41.71 -19.23
N ILE A 70 15.55 40.70 -19.52
CA ILE A 70 16.82 40.47 -18.82
C ILE A 70 17.98 40.92 -19.71
N VAL A 71 18.81 41.80 -19.18
CA VAL A 71 20.12 42.16 -19.73
C VAL A 71 21.18 41.39 -18.95
N ALA A 72 21.78 40.41 -19.62
CA ALA A 72 22.56 39.37 -19.00
C ALA A 72 24.06 39.64 -19.13
N VAL A 73 24.79 39.55 -18.01
CA VAL A 73 26.25 39.40 -18.03
C VAL A 73 26.56 37.93 -18.26
N THR A 74 27.17 37.63 -19.39
CA THR A 74 27.50 36.26 -19.82
C THR A 74 29.00 35.97 -19.71
N GLU A 75 29.36 34.70 -19.85
CA GLU A 75 30.76 34.26 -19.95
C GLU A 75 31.48 34.90 -21.14
N ARG A 76 30.74 35.20 -22.21
CA ARG A 76 31.28 35.89 -23.38
C ARG A 76 31.64 37.34 -23.05
N ASP A 77 30.77 38.03 -22.31
CA ASP A 77 31.00 39.40 -21.87
C ASP A 77 32.22 39.47 -20.94
N ILE A 78 32.28 38.60 -19.93
CA ILE A 78 33.41 38.54 -18.98
C ILE A 78 34.74 38.31 -19.71
N ARG A 79 34.78 37.40 -20.69
CA ARG A 79 35.98 37.16 -21.51
C ARG A 79 36.33 38.35 -22.40
N ALA A 80 35.33 39.01 -22.98
CA ALA A 80 35.55 40.20 -23.81
C ALA A 80 36.13 41.35 -22.99
N TRP A 81 35.65 41.52 -21.75
CA TRP A 81 36.14 42.55 -20.83
C TRP A 81 37.46 42.19 -20.18
N ARG A 82 37.79 40.89 -20.12
CA ARG A 82 38.89 40.34 -19.31
C ARG A 82 38.80 40.76 -17.84
N GLN A 83 37.57 40.93 -17.36
CA GLN A 83 37.28 41.49 -16.05
C GLN A 83 35.96 40.96 -15.50
N TYR A 84 35.96 40.60 -14.22
CA TYR A 84 34.78 40.33 -13.41
C TYR A 84 35.07 40.74 -11.96
N PRO A 85 34.11 41.35 -11.21
CA PRO A 85 32.78 41.78 -11.63
C PRO A 85 32.77 42.89 -12.71
N MET A 86 31.61 43.17 -13.28
CA MET A 86 31.43 44.30 -14.22
C MET A 86 31.77 45.62 -13.53
N SER A 87 32.62 46.45 -14.15
CA SER A 87 33.10 47.73 -13.59
C SER A 87 31.98 48.76 -13.39
N ASP A 88 32.22 49.73 -12.50
CA ASP A 88 31.31 50.85 -12.26
C ASP A 88 31.10 51.68 -13.53
N ARG A 89 32.17 51.87 -14.32
CA ARG A 89 32.12 52.57 -15.61
C ARG A 89 31.22 51.88 -16.62
N ARG A 90 31.40 50.56 -16.85
CA ARG A 90 30.55 49.82 -17.79
C ARG A 90 29.09 49.82 -17.34
N MET A 91 28.85 49.70 -16.03
CA MET A 91 27.49 49.75 -15.49
C MET A 91 26.86 51.13 -15.73
N ALA A 92 27.61 52.21 -15.52
CA ALA A 92 27.15 53.56 -15.83
C ALA A 92 26.83 53.74 -17.32
N GLU A 93 27.72 53.31 -18.23
CA GLU A 93 27.52 53.36 -19.68
C GLU A 93 26.27 52.55 -20.12
N LEU A 94 26.08 51.36 -19.55
CA LEU A 94 24.90 50.54 -19.79
C LEU A 94 23.61 51.21 -19.27
N LEU A 95 23.65 51.75 -18.06
CA LEU A 95 22.50 52.44 -17.47
C LEU A 95 22.12 53.69 -18.27
N GLU A 96 23.09 54.48 -18.75
CA GLU A 96 22.80 55.62 -19.62
C GLU A 96 22.05 55.19 -20.88
N LYS A 97 22.54 54.14 -21.55
CA LYS A 97 21.90 53.60 -22.75
C LYS A 97 20.48 53.10 -22.46
N LEU A 98 20.30 52.35 -21.37
CA LEU A 98 19.00 51.81 -20.99
C LEU A 98 18.03 52.92 -20.56
N LEU A 99 18.48 53.91 -19.77
CA LEU A 99 17.65 55.04 -19.34
C LEU A 99 17.18 55.89 -20.53
N ALA A 100 18.02 56.03 -21.57
CA ALA A 100 17.63 56.70 -22.81
C ALA A 100 16.44 56.01 -23.52
N CYS A 101 16.27 54.70 -23.32
CA CYS A 101 15.14 53.92 -23.85
C CYS A 101 13.84 54.12 -23.05
N ARG A 102 13.85 54.85 -21.92
CA ARG A 102 12.71 55.12 -21.04
C ARG A 102 11.99 53.85 -20.51
N PRO A 103 12.70 52.93 -19.83
CA PRO A 103 12.08 51.82 -19.13
C PRO A 103 11.28 52.33 -17.91
N ARG A 104 10.25 51.56 -17.52
CA ARG A 104 9.45 51.86 -16.33
C ARG A 104 10.18 51.57 -15.03
N ALA A 105 11.05 50.56 -15.03
CA ALA A 105 11.94 50.25 -13.92
C ALA A 105 13.21 49.56 -14.43
N ILE A 106 14.33 49.75 -13.74
CA ILE A 106 15.59 49.02 -13.93
C ILE A 106 15.98 48.40 -12.59
N GLY A 107 16.23 47.10 -12.55
CA GLY A 107 16.78 46.40 -11.39
C GLY A 107 18.19 45.93 -11.67
N ILE A 108 19.14 46.24 -10.80
CA ILE A 108 20.53 45.80 -10.88
C ILE A 108 20.70 44.71 -9.82
N ASP A 109 20.70 43.46 -10.27
CA ASP A 109 20.95 42.27 -9.46
C ASP A 109 22.42 41.87 -9.52
N ILE A 110 23.27 42.85 -9.20
CA ILE A 110 24.72 42.71 -9.09
C ILE A 110 25.11 43.59 -7.89
N TYR A 111 25.79 43.02 -6.90
CA TYR A 111 26.20 43.76 -5.71
C TYR A 111 27.18 44.90 -6.04
N ARG A 112 27.00 46.04 -5.36
CA ARG A 112 27.74 47.30 -5.58
C ARG A 112 28.24 47.94 -4.27
N ASP A 113 28.41 47.11 -3.24
CA ASP A 113 28.93 47.45 -1.91
C ASP A 113 30.31 48.11 -1.99
N VAL A 114 31.18 47.59 -2.87
CA VAL A 114 32.53 48.12 -3.12
C VAL A 114 32.67 48.77 -4.50
N ARG A 115 33.63 49.70 -4.60
CA ARG A 115 34.03 50.29 -5.88
C ARG A 115 34.65 49.24 -6.79
N THR A 116 34.23 49.22 -8.05
CA THR A 116 34.76 48.29 -9.06
C THR A 116 35.44 49.08 -10.19
N PRO A 117 36.78 49.26 -10.14
CA PRO A 117 37.52 50.04 -11.16
C PRO A 117 37.42 49.38 -12.53
N ASP A 118 37.54 50.13 -13.63
CA ASP A 118 37.57 49.58 -14.98
C ASP A 118 39.01 49.33 -15.46
N ILE A 119 39.23 48.26 -16.23
CA ILE A 119 40.56 47.91 -16.77
C ILE A 119 41.04 48.88 -17.86
N ARG A 120 40.14 49.68 -18.45
CA ARG A 120 40.49 50.66 -19.49
C ARG A 120 41.43 51.75 -18.93
N PRO A 121 42.52 52.12 -19.64
CA PRO A 121 43.54 53.05 -19.11
C PRO A 121 43.04 54.45 -18.77
N ASP A 122 41.94 54.89 -19.38
CA ASP A 122 41.31 56.21 -19.17
C ASP A 122 40.24 56.21 -18.06
N SER A 123 40.08 55.09 -17.35
CA SER A 123 39.18 54.97 -16.19
C SER A 123 39.70 55.74 -14.99
N ASP A 124 38.79 56.45 -14.33
CA ASP A 124 39.02 57.04 -13.01
C ASP A 124 37.99 56.40 -12.07
N PRO A 125 38.40 55.50 -11.17
CA PRO A 125 37.47 54.77 -10.31
C PRO A 125 36.57 55.67 -9.46
N GLN A 126 37.05 56.85 -9.08
CA GLN A 126 36.28 57.78 -8.25
C GLN A 126 35.22 58.48 -9.09
N ARG A 127 35.60 58.96 -10.28
CA ARG A 127 34.68 59.57 -11.25
C ARG A 127 33.65 58.58 -11.75
N ASP A 128 34.07 57.38 -12.09
CA ASP A 128 33.22 56.34 -12.65
C ASP A 128 32.19 55.85 -11.61
N ARG A 129 32.60 55.69 -10.33
CA ARG A 129 31.69 55.44 -9.20
C ARG A 129 30.72 56.60 -9.01
N ALA A 130 31.21 57.83 -8.98
CA ALA A 130 30.36 59.01 -8.79
C ALA A 130 29.27 59.10 -9.88
N ARG A 131 29.63 58.80 -11.13
CA ARG A 131 28.69 58.78 -12.25
C ARG A 131 27.66 57.67 -12.11
N LEU A 132 28.08 56.45 -11.74
CA LEU A 132 27.14 55.35 -11.48
C LEU A 132 26.14 55.70 -10.38
N ILE A 133 26.64 56.23 -9.25
CA ILE A 133 25.79 56.64 -8.13
C ILE A 133 24.85 57.77 -8.54
N GLU A 134 25.32 58.76 -9.31
CA GLU A 134 24.48 59.84 -9.85
C GLU A 134 23.31 59.28 -10.68
N LEU A 135 23.57 58.30 -11.56
CA LEU A 135 22.55 57.68 -12.39
C LEU A 135 21.54 56.89 -11.55
N ILE A 136 21.98 56.12 -10.55
CA ILE A 136 21.07 55.36 -9.69
C ILE A 136 20.25 56.32 -8.81
N ALA A 137 20.93 57.21 -8.08
CA ALA A 137 20.34 58.12 -7.12
C ALA A 137 19.45 59.21 -7.76
N GLY A 138 19.80 59.63 -8.97
CA GLY A 138 19.05 60.62 -9.76
C GLY A 138 17.78 60.06 -10.39
N ASN A 139 17.66 58.74 -10.51
CA ASN A 139 16.54 58.09 -11.19
C ASN A 139 15.74 57.20 -10.24
N ARG A 140 14.52 57.62 -9.90
CA ARG A 140 13.58 56.84 -9.05
C ARG A 140 13.11 55.52 -9.67
N ASN A 141 13.52 55.21 -10.90
CA ASN A 141 13.20 53.97 -11.60
C ASN A 141 14.30 52.90 -11.44
N VAL A 142 15.47 53.26 -10.91
CA VAL A 142 16.63 52.38 -10.85
C VAL A 142 16.80 51.86 -9.43
N TYR A 143 16.87 50.54 -9.30
CA TYR A 143 17.06 49.86 -8.03
C TYR A 143 18.34 49.03 -8.08
N THR A 144 19.11 49.04 -6.98
CA THR A 144 20.28 48.18 -6.79
C THR A 144 20.08 47.32 -5.56
N VAL A 145 20.69 46.13 -5.58
CA VAL A 145 20.52 45.15 -4.50
C VAL A 145 21.59 45.21 -3.42
N TYR A 146 21.23 44.68 -2.26
CA TYR A 146 22.11 44.28 -1.18
C TYR A 146 21.62 42.92 -0.63
N LEU A 147 22.46 42.21 0.12
CA LEU A 147 22.12 40.92 0.71
C LEU A 147 22.07 41.03 2.22
N ASN A 148 20.88 40.84 2.77
CA ASN A 148 20.68 40.75 4.21
C ASN A 148 20.77 39.28 4.63
N ALA A 149 21.97 38.85 5.00
CA ALA A 149 22.27 37.54 5.57
C ALA A 149 22.93 37.72 6.94
N ALA A 150 22.90 36.66 7.76
CA ALA A 150 23.55 36.66 9.06
C ALA A 150 25.07 36.44 8.92
N GLY A 151 25.86 37.08 9.78
CA GLY A 151 27.31 36.91 9.84
C GLY A 151 28.04 37.36 8.57
N ASP A 152 29.05 36.60 8.17
CA ASP A 152 29.99 36.96 7.08
C ASP A 152 29.38 36.87 5.67
N ASP A 153 28.17 36.33 5.53
CA ASP A 153 27.47 36.23 4.24
C ASP A 153 26.70 37.52 3.87
N ARG A 154 26.67 38.53 4.76
CA ARG A 154 26.02 39.83 4.50
C ARG A 154 26.77 40.61 3.42
N VAL A 155 26.02 41.23 2.51
CA VAL A 155 26.56 42.20 1.54
C VAL A 155 25.85 43.53 1.73
N ASP A 156 26.59 44.53 2.19
CA ASP A 156 26.02 45.85 2.49
C ASP A 156 25.60 46.63 1.23
N PRO A 157 24.66 47.56 1.33
CA PRO A 157 24.34 48.44 0.22
C PRO A 157 25.52 49.40 -0.10
N PRO A 158 25.55 49.96 -1.32
CA PRO A 158 26.41 51.09 -1.65
C PRO A 158 26.32 52.19 -0.58
N PRO A 159 27.43 52.60 0.09
CA PRO A 159 27.37 53.58 1.17
C PRO A 159 26.70 54.90 0.77
N GLU A 160 26.84 55.29 -0.49
CA GLU A 160 26.28 56.53 -1.05
C GLU A 160 24.76 56.48 -1.27
N LEU A 161 24.16 55.29 -1.23
CA LEU A 161 22.74 55.04 -1.44
C LEU A 161 21.98 54.64 -0.17
N VAL A 162 22.67 54.52 0.99
CA VAL A 162 22.01 54.24 2.28
C VAL A 162 20.91 55.27 2.56
N GLY A 163 19.71 54.80 2.89
CA GLY A 163 18.54 55.64 3.14
C GLY A 163 17.85 56.18 1.88
N ARG A 164 18.33 55.84 0.67
CA ARG A 164 17.65 56.19 -0.58
C ARG A 164 16.63 55.12 -0.98
N PRO A 165 15.54 55.50 -1.68
CA PRO A 165 14.51 54.56 -2.13
C PRO A 165 14.97 53.62 -3.26
N ASN A 166 16.22 53.74 -3.71
CA ASN A 166 16.81 52.97 -4.80
C ASN A 166 17.39 51.62 -4.33
N LEU A 167 17.25 51.26 -3.06
CA LEU A 167 17.72 49.98 -2.52
C LEU A 167 16.59 48.95 -2.53
N ALA A 168 16.96 47.70 -2.78
CA ALA A 168 16.08 46.56 -2.67
C ALA A 168 16.84 45.34 -2.15
N LEU A 169 16.15 44.43 -1.47
CA LEU A 169 16.76 43.21 -0.98
C LEU A 169 16.89 42.17 -2.10
N SER A 170 18.08 41.56 -2.25
CA SER A 170 18.23 40.32 -3.01
C SER A 170 17.76 39.16 -2.12
N ALA A 171 16.49 38.79 -2.29
CA ALA A 171 15.79 37.82 -1.45
C ALA A 171 15.51 36.54 -2.23
N VAL A 172 16.51 35.67 -2.34
CA VAL A 172 16.36 34.30 -2.88
C VAL A 172 16.49 33.32 -1.73
N MET A 173 15.42 32.58 -1.45
CA MET A 173 15.40 31.56 -0.39
C MET A 173 14.83 30.26 -0.95
N PRO A 174 15.71 29.29 -1.29
CA PRO A 174 15.26 27.98 -1.72
C PRO A 174 14.58 27.22 -0.57
N ASP A 175 13.70 26.29 -0.92
CA ASP A 175 13.18 25.32 0.05
C ASP A 175 14.28 24.34 0.50
N VAL A 176 13.96 23.47 1.46
CA VAL A 176 14.91 22.53 2.10
C VAL A 176 15.55 21.52 1.15
N ASP A 177 15.05 21.38 -0.07
CA ASP A 177 15.65 20.57 -1.14
C ASP A 177 16.46 21.40 -2.16
N GLY A 178 16.73 22.68 -1.86
CA GLY A 178 17.51 23.60 -2.68
C GLY A 178 16.75 24.21 -3.86
N ARG A 179 15.43 23.98 -3.96
CA ARG A 179 14.60 24.51 -5.06
C ARG A 179 13.86 25.78 -4.65
N ALA A 180 13.98 26.84 -5.44
CA ALA A 180 13.17 28.04 -5.29
C ALA A 180 11.74 27.75 -5.80
N ARG A 181 10.76 27.74 -4.88
CA ARG A 181 9.32 27.63 -5.21
C ARG A 181 8.53 28.87 -4.82
N ARG A 182 9.17 29.80 -4.12
CA ARG A 182 8.56 30.96 -3.48
C ARG A 182 9.38 32.21 -3.77
N ALA A 183 8.71 33.35 -3.80
CA ALA A 183 9.34 34.64 -3.79
C ALA A 183 9.08 35.34 -2.47
N ILE A 184 10.14 35.74 -1.80
CA ILE A 184 10.10 36.57 -0.60
C ILE A 184 9.81 38.01 -1.04
N LEU A 185 8.79 38.64 -0.46
CA LEU A 185 8.39 40.00 -0.81
C LEU A 185 9.04 41.05 0.09
N PHE A 186 9.29 40.73 1.35
CA PHE A 186 10.00 41.56 2.31
C PHE A 186 11.05 40.73 3.03
N GLY A 187 12.18 41.27 3.47
CA GLY A 187 13.08 40.60 4.40
C GLY A 187 13.32 41.45 5.64
N HIS A 188 13.48 40.80 6.79
CA HIS A 188 13.73 41.50 8.05
C HIS A 188 15.22 41.87 8.15
N ASP A 189 15.56 43.15 8.10
CA ASP A 189 16.93 43.62 8.30
C ASP A 189 17.25 43.71 9.79
N GLU A 190 18.14 42.83 10.24
CA GLU A 190 18.54 42.73 11.65
C GLU A 190 19.28 43.99 12.15
N VAL A 191 19.86 44.79 11.24
CA VAL A 191 20.62 46.00 11.58
C VAL A 191 19.69 47.20 11.73
N THR A 192 18.74 47.37 10.81
CA THR A 192 17.80 48.51 10.83
C THR A 192 16.54 48.20 11.65
N GLY A 193 16.26 46.92 11.91
CA GLY A 193 15.04 46.44 12.56
C GLY A 193 13.78 46.59 11.69
N GLN A 194 13.93 46.91 10.39
CA GLN A 194 12.82 47.16 9.47
C GLN A 194 12.67 46.04 8.44
N ASN A 195 11.44 45.87 7.94
CA ASN A 195 11.16 44.96 6.82
C ASN A 195 11.40 45.68 5.50
N GLU A 196 12.38 45.23 4.75
CA GLU A 196 12.81 45.84 3.50
C GLU A 196 12.29 45.05 2.29
N PRO A 197 11.74 45.71 1.27
CA PRO A 197 11.12 45.03 0.15
C PRO A 197 12.18 44.37 -0.77
N GLY A 198 11.85 43.18 -1.25
CA GLY A 198 12.64 42.47 -2.25
C GLY A 198 12.64 43.13 -3.62
N LEU A 199 13.67 42.86 -4.42
CA LEU A 199 13.83 43.47 -5.76
C LEU A 199 12.60 43.27 -6.65
N GLY A 200 12.07 42.05 -6.74
CA GLY A 200 10.88 41.77 -7.56
C GLY A 200 9.64 42.60 -7.16
N LEU A 201 9.45 42.83 -5.85
CA LEU A 201 8.36 43.64 -5.33
C LEU A 201 8.55 45.12 -5.68
N GLN A 202 9.76 45.66 -5.50
CA GLN A 202 10.09 47.05 -5.83
C GLN A 202 9.89 47.36 -7.31
N LEU A 203 10.36 46.46 -8.19
CA LEU A 203 10.21 46.61 -9.64
C LEU A 203 8.74 46.57 -10.07
N ALA A 204 7.96 45.61 -9.54
CA ALA A 204 6.52 45.55 -9.79
C ALA A 204 5.79 46.80 -9.29
N ALA A 205 6.07 47.23 -8.06
CA ALA A 205 5.48 48.44 -7.48
C ALA A 205 5.80 49.69 -8.31
N ARG A 206 7.05 49.82 -8.80
CA ARG A 206 7.45 50.95 -9.64
C ARG A 206 6.75 50.95 -10.98
N PHE A 207 6.67 49.78 -11.63
CA PHE A 207 5.98 49.61 -12.90
C PHE A 207 4.48 49.96 -12.76
N LEU A 208 3.82 49.42 -11.74
CA LEU A 208 2.39 49.61 -11.49
C LEU A 208 2.01 51.06 -11.11
N ARG A 209 2.93 51.83 -10.53
CA ARG A 209 2.70 53.26 -10.28
C ARG A 209 2.42 54.05 -11.55
N SER A 210 2.99 53.65 -12.69
CA SER A 210 2.68 54.29 -13.99
C SER A 210 1.25 54.02 -14.45
N GLU A 211 0.60 52.99 -13.89
CA GLU A 211 -0.79 52.60 -14.13
C GLU A 211 -1.73 53.12 -13.03
N ASN A 212 -1.25 54.05 -12.19
CA ASN A 212 -1.95 54.56 -11.00
C ASN A 212 -2.30 53.49 -9.95
N ILE A 213 -1.67 52.32 -10.00
CA ILE A 213 -1.83 51.28 -8.98
C ILE A 213 -0.73 51.49 -7.93
N ARG A 214 -1.14 51.69 -6.67
CA ARG A 214 -0.23 51.89 -5.54
C ARG A 214 -0.28 50.68 -4.60
N MET A 215 0.89 50.34 -4.08
CA MET A 215 1.03 49.37 -3.01
C MET A 215 0.78 50.03 -1.65
N GLY A 216 0.13 49.31 -0.75
CA GLY A 216 -0.06 49.74 0.63
C GLY A 216 -0.46 48.57 1.53
N PRO A 217 -0.60 48.78 2.84
CA PRO A 217 -1.16 47.77 3.72
C PRO A 217 -2.61 47.48 3.33
N ALA A 218 -3.04 46.22 3.48
CA ALA A 218 -4.44 45.86 3.30
C ALA A 218 -5.30 46.48 4.40
N ALA A 219 -6.54 46.85 4.05
CA ALA A 219 -7.45 47.51 5.00
C ALA A 219 -7.88 46.61 6.16
N ASP A 220 -7.92 45.29 5.94
CA ASP A 220 -8.36 44.29 6.91
C ASP A 220 -7.22 43.65 7.70
N ASP A 221 -5.99 43.69 7.19
CA ASP A 221 -4.80 43.14 7.86
C ASP A 221 -3.55 43.98 7.52
N PRO A 222 -2.96 44.70 8.50
CA PRO A 222 -1.76 45.50 8.31
C PRO A 222 -0.53 44.70 7.85
N ASN A 223 -0.49 43.38 8.08
CA ASN A 223 0.61 42.52 7.64
C ASN A 223 0.42 42.02 6.20
N SER A 224 -0.72 42.30 5.59
CA SER A 224 -1.03 41.96 4.21
C SER A 224 -0.81 43.16 3.28
N ILE A 225 -0.48 42.89 2.02
CA ILE A 225 -0.19 43.90 1.01
C ILE A 225 -1.40 44.05 0.09
N SER A 226 -1.98 45.25 0.03
CA SER A 226 -2.89 45.62 -1.05
C SER A 226 -2.11 46.07 -2.27
N LEU A 227 -2.43 45.48 -3.42
CA LEU A 227 -1.83 45.79 -4.70
C LEU A 227 -2.89 45.71 -5.80
N GLY A 228 -3.50 46.85 -6.14
CA GLY A 228 -4.55 46.92 -7.16
C GLY A 228 -5.75 46.02 -6.80
N ALA A 229 -6.10 45.08 -7.68
CA ALA A 229 -7.17 44.11 -7.46
C ALA A 229 -6.79 42.97 -6.51
N ALA A 230 -5.52 42.87 -6.11
CA ALA A 230 -4.98 41.78 -5.31
C ALA A 230 -4.72 42.19 -3.84
N THR A 231 -4.92 41.22 -2.94
CA THR A 231 -4.46 41.30 -1.55
C THR A 231 -3.54 40.11 -1.26
N ILE A 232 -2.26 40.40 -1.05
CA ILE A 232 -1.24 39.41 -0.74
C ILE A 232 -1.15 39.23 0.75
N ARG A 233 -1.46 38.02 1.22
CA ARG A 233 -1.40 37.67 2.64
C ARG A 233 -0.12 36.89 2.94
N PRO A 234 0.50 37.07 4.11
CA PRO A 234 1.53 36.16 4.60
C PRO A 234 1.01 34.71 4.62
N PHE A 235 1.92 33.74 4.53
CA PHE A 235 1.53 32.36 4.71
C PHE A 235 1.14 32.12 6.16
N ASP A 236 -0.14 31.87 6.39
CA ASP A 236 -0.61 31.42 7.71
C ASP A 236 -0.44 29.91 7.87
N ALA A 237 -0.73 29.40 9.07
CA ALA A 237 -0.68 27.98 9.42
C ALA A 237 -1.54 27.07 8.50
N THR A 238 -2.40 27.64 7.65
CA THR A 238 -3.36 26.94 6.81
C THR A 238 -3.02 26.95 5.31
N TYR A 239 -1.87 27.53 4.90
CA TYR A 239 -1.39 27.54 3.50
C TYR A 239 -0.84 26.17 3.02
N GLY A 240 -1.60 25.10 3.26
CA GLY A 240 -1.34 23.74 2.78
C GLY A 240 0.07 23.22 3.12
N PRO A 241 0.83 22.65 2.16
CA PRO A 241 2.08 21.95 2.42
C PRO A 241 3.21 22.84 2.98
N TYR A 242 3.15 24.16 2.80
CA TYR A 242 4.23 25.09 3.15
C TYR A 242 4.13 25.66 4.57
N SER A 243 2.94 25.69 5.16
CA SER A 243 2.70 26.49 6.38
C SER A 243 3.43 26.00 7.64
N ARG A 244 3.80 24.71 7.70
CA ARG A 244 4.40 24.09 8.89
C ARG A 244 5.91 23.86 8.80
N TRP A 245 6.49 23.98 7.61
CA TRP A 245 7.93 23.82 7.39
C TRP A 245 8.71 25.13 7.53
N LEU A 246 8.01 26.27 7.44
CA LEU A 246 8.63 27.58 7.37
C LEU A 246 8.96 28.19 8.73
N GLY A 247 8.47 27.63 9.84
CA GLY A 247 8.78 28.15 11.18
C GLY A 247 8.54 29.66 11.27
N GLU A 248 9.60 30.43 11.57
CA GLU A 248 9.54 31.89 11.63
C GLU A 248 9.52 32.58 10.25
N GLU A 249 10.01 31.92 9.20
CA GLU A 249 10.00 32.42 7.81
C GLU A 249 8.57 32.54 7.24
N ALA A 250 7.59 31.87 7.85
CA ALA A 250 6.17 32.00 7.48
C ALA A 250 5.60 33.40 7.75
N LYS A 251 6.20 34.13 8.72
CA LYS A 251 5.73 35.45 9.17
C LYS A 251 6.06 36.56 8.17
N VAL A 252 6.90 36.28 7.18
CA VAL A 252 7.32 37.23 6.15
C VAL A 252 6.38 37.12 4.95
N PRO A 253 5.86 38.24 4.40
CA PRO A 253 5.05 38.20 3.18
C PRO A 253 5.80 37.56 2.02
N GLN A 254 5.18 36.56 1.41
CA GLN A 254 5.75 35.76 0.34
C GLN A 254 4.65 35.17 -0.53
N ILE A 255 5.00 34.75 -1.74
CA ILE A 255 4.06 34.15 -2.70
C ILE A 255 4.64 32.88 -3.31
N PRO A 256 3.82 31.85 -3.60
CA PRO A 256 4.29 30.73 -4.40
C PRO A 256 4.49 31.22 -5.83
N LEU A 257 5.65 30.90 -6.42
CA LEU A 257 5.95 31.27 -7.80
C LEU A 257 5.16 30.40 -8.77
N ASP A 258 4.49 31.05 -9.73
CA ASP A 258 3.61 30.34 -10.65
C ASP A 258 4.30 29.72 -11.86
N TYR A 259 5.54 30.14 -12.19
CA TYR A 259 6.40 29.62 -13.27
C TYR A 259 5.64 29.22 -14.55
N ARG A 260 5.63 30.08 -15.57
CA ARG A 260 4.91 29.80 -16.82
C ARG A 260 5.84 29.25 -17.90
N GLY A 261 6.49 28.13 -17.59
CA GLY A 261 7.37 27.39 -18.48
C GLY A 261 8.78 27.95 -18.64
N PRO A 262 9.67 27.21 -19.35
CA PRO A 262 11.06 27.60 -19.51
C PRO A 262 11.24 28.81 -20.43
N ARG A 263 12.26 29.64 -20.15
CA ARG A 263 12.64 30.83 -20.94
C ARG A 263 11.51 31.87 -21.11
N GLN A 264 10.79 32.16 -20.02
CA GLN A 264 9.67 33.11 -19.99
C GLN A 264 10.06 34.57 -20.32
N PHE A 265 11.34 34.92 -20.28
CA PHE A 265 11.81 36.30 -20.49
C PHE A 265 12.73 36.41 -21.68
N GLU A 266 12.59 37.49 -22.45
CA GLU A 266 13.60 37.91 -23.42
C GLU A 266 14.94 38.18 -22.71
N ARG A 267 16.05 37.75 -23.33
CA ARG A 267 17.40 37.89 -22.77
C ARG A 267 18.35 38.46 -23.81
N TYR A 268 19.14 39.44 -23.41
CA TYR A 268 20.15 40.09 -24.25
C TYR A 268 21.46 40.25 -23.50
N ASP A 269 22.56 39.83 -24.13
CA ASP A 269 23.92 40.00 -23.58
C ASP A 269 24.27 41.50 -23.51
N VAL A 270 25.02 41.92 -22.47
CA VAL A 270 25.38 43.34 -22.29
C VAL A 270 26.07 43.92 -23.53
N GLU A 271 27.06 43.24 -24.10
CA GLU A 271 27.77 43.74 -25.28
C GLU A 271 26.85 43.91 -26.50
N ARG A 272 25.85 43.05 -26.65
CA ARG A 272 24.86 43.18 -27.72
C ARG A 272 23.99 44.41 -27.50
N VAL A 273 23.54 44.65 -26.28
CA VAL A 273 22.77 45.86 -25.94
C VAL A 273 23.59 47.11 -26.21
N MET A 274 24.88 47.11 -25.88
CA MET A 274 25.78 48.24 -26.13
C MET A 274 26.02 48.50 -27.62
N ALA A 275 26.09 47.45 -28.45
CA ALA A 275 26.41 47.58 -29.87
C ALA A 275 25.19 47.82 -30.79
N ASP A 276 24.00 47.34 -30.44
CA ASP A 276 22.84 47.31 -31.34
C ASP A 276 21.73 48.29 -30.89
N ASP A 277 21.68 49.46 -31.53
CA ASP A 277 20.67 50.49 -31.24
C ASP A 277 19.25 50.10 -31.69
N SER A 278 19.09 49.09 -32.55
CA SER A 278 17.77 48.61 -32.96
C SER A 278 16.98 47.96 -31.80
N LEU A 279 17.67 47.59 -30.72
CA LEU A 279 17.07 47.02 -29.51
C LEU A 279 16.40 48.06 -28.62
N ALA A 280 16.55 49.36 -28.84
CA ALA A 280 16.01 50.40 -27.96
C ALA A 280 14.49 50.23 -27.68
N GLY A 281 13.72 49.86 -28.72
CA GLY A 281 12.28 49.61 -28.60
C GLY A 281 11.91 48.39 -27.74
N ARG A 282 12.85 47.48 -27.47
CA ARG A 282 12.62 46.29 -26.62
C ARG A 282 12.65 46.60 -25.13
N PHE A 283 13.25 47.73 -24.73
CA PHE A 283 13.41 48.14 -23.33
C PHE A 283 12.41 49.24 -22.91
N ALA A 284 11.82 49.95 -23.87
CA ALA A 284 10.84 50.99 -23.61
C ALA A 284 9.59 50.44 -22.91
N ASP A 285 9.07 51.18 -21.94
CA ASP A 285 7.86 50.83 -21.16
C ASP A 285 7.90 49.47 -20.43
N ARG A 286 9.09 48.88 -20.25
CA ARG A 286 9.30 47.58 -19.60
C ARG A 286 10.11 47.69 -18.31
N ILE A 287 10.19 46.58 -17.59
CA ILE A 287 11.14 46.36 -16.50
C ILE A 287 12.40 45.72 -17.09
N VAL A 288 13.55 46.36 -16.90
CA VAL A 288 14.85 45.82 -17.30
C VAL A 288 15.57 45.28 -16.08
N LEU A 289 15.89 43.99 -16.05
CA LEU A 289 16.71 43.40 -15.00
C LEU A 289 18.12 43.14 -15.53
N ILE A 290 19.13 43.65 -14.84
CA ILE A 290 20.53 43.46 -15.16
C ILE A 290 21.10 42.46 -14.14
N GLY A 291 21.61 41.32 -14.61
CA GLY A 291 22.14 40.29 -13.72
C GLY A 291 23.10 39.34 -14.39
N VAL A 292 23.79 38.53 -13.58
CA VAL A 292 24.79 37.55 -14.07
C VAL A 292 24.11 36.21 -14.31
N ILE A 293 24.36 35.59 -15.47
CA ILE A 293 23.76 34.29 -15.81
C ILE A 293 24.83 33.21 -16.10
N THR A 294 26.05 33.40 -15.60
CA THR A 294 27.18 32.53 -15.87
C THR A 294 27.20 31.31 -14.97
N ARG A 295 27.59 30.14 -15.51
CA ARG A 295 27.79 28.92 -14.71
C ARG A 295 28.87 29.05 -13.64
N SER A 296 29.81 29.98 -13.83
CA SER A 296 30.86 30.29 -12.86
C SER A 296 30.37 31.09 -11.64
N ASN A 297 29.16 31.64 -11.67
CA ASN A 297 28.58 32.41 -10.56
C ASN A 297 27.78 31.48 -9.63
N LYS A 298 27.81 31.78 -8.32
CA LYS A 298 27.05 31.08 -7.28
C LYS A 298 25.57 31.45 -7.22
N ASP A 299 25.14 32.50 -7.93
CA ASP A 299 23.74 32.97 -8.01
C ASP A 299 22.90 32.13 -8.98
N ILE A 300 22.98 30.81 -8.83
CA ILE A 300 22.20 29.83 -9.58
C ILE A 300 21.47 28.94 -8.59
N VAL A 301 20.18 28.77 -8.80
CA VAL A 301 19.30 27.99 -7.93
C VAL A 301 18.46 27.02 -8.75
N ALA A 302 18.13 25.87 -8.19
CA ALA A 302 17.20 24.95 -8.82
C ALA A 302 15.77 25.50 -8.71
N SER A 303 14.94 25.19 -9.69
CA SER A 303 13.53 25.60 -9.75
C SER A 303 12.66 24.46 -10.30
N PRO A 304 11.33 24.55 -10.19
CA PRO A 304 10.42 23.60 -10.82
C PRO A 304 10.64 23.36 -12.32
N ILE A 305 11.14 24.37 -13.06
CA ILE A 305 11.24 24.36 -14.53
C ILE A 305 12.68 24.30 -15.07
N SER A 306 13.68 24.50 -14.21
CA SER A 306 15.11 24.50 -14.57
C SER A 306 15.95 24.12 -13.36
N ASP A 307 16.90 23.20 -13.52
CA ASP A 307 17.86 22.85 -12.46
C ASP A 307 18.94 23.92 -12.26
N GLU A 308 19.16 24.78 -13.25
CA GLU A 308 20.08 25.91 -13.19
C GLU A 308 19.31 27.18 -13.59
N MET A 309 18.69 27.87 -12.64
CA MET A 309 18.02 29.15 -12.85
C MET A 309 18.86 30.28 -12.25
N PRO A 310 19.23 31.32 -13.02
CA PRO A 310 19.89 32.50 -12.47
C PRO A 310 19.00 33.25 -11.46
N GLY A 311 19.58 33.81 -10.40
CA GLY A 311 18.84 34.57 -9.37
C GLY A 311 18.03 35.72 -9.94
N VAL A 312 18.60 36.47 -10.89
CA VAL A 312 17.92 37.57 -11.60
C VAL A 312 16.61 37.15 -12.27
N GLU A 313 16.51 35.89 -12.73
CA GLU A 313 15.30 35.36 -13.35
C GLU A 313 14.19 35.11 -12.32
N LEU A 314 14.52 34.75 -11.08
CA LEU A 314 13.53 34.64 -10.00
C LEU A 314 12.89 35.99 -9.69
N HIS A 315 13.68 37.07 -9.67
CA HIS A 315 13.16 38.42 -9.49
C HIS A 315 12.23 38.84 -10.63
N ALA A 316 12.55 38.44 -11.87
CA ALA A 316 11.68 38.65 -13.03
C ALA A 316 10.35 37.91 -12.90
N HIS A 317 10.36 36.63 -12.48
CA HIS A 317 9.15 35.84 -12.21
C HIS A 317 8.29 36.47 -11.12
N ALA A 318 8.89 36.89 -10.01
CA ALA A 318 8.18 37.57 -8.93
C ALA A 318 7.52 38.87 -9.41
N ALA A 319 8.27 39.72 -10.12
CA ALA A 319 7.75 40.99 -10.63
C ALA A 319 6.59 40.81 -11.61
N GLU A 320 6.72 39.89 -12.58
CA GLU A 320 5.67 39.60 -13.55
C GLU A 320 4.40 39.05 -12.86
N GLN A 321 4.56 38.11 -11.94
CA GLN A 321 3.44 37.54 -11.19
C GLN A 321 2.70 38.62 -10.38
N LEU A 322 3.43 39.52 -9.73
CA LEU A 322 2.84 40.63 -8.96
C LEU A 322 2.10 41.63 -9.85
N ILE A 323 2.63 41.97 -11.02
CA ILE A 323 1.94 42.83 -11.99
C ILE A 323 0.65 42.20 -12.46
N ARG A 324 0.69 40.90 -12.78
CA ARG A 324 -0.50 40.14 -13.16
C ARG A 324 -1.52 40.11 -12.03
N ALA A 325 -1.08 39.78 -10.81
CA ALA A 325 -1.92 39.78 -9.62
C ALA A 325 -2.60 41.13 -9.39
N ALA A 326 -1.86 42.23 -9.56
CA ALA A 326 -2.38 43.58 -9.39
C ALA A 326 -3.52 43.91 -10.35
N ARG A 327 -3.48 43.35 -11.56
CA ARG A 327 -4.47 43.58 -12.62
C ARG A 327 -5.66 42.62 -12.54
N THR A 328 -5.44 41.37 -12.16
CA THR A 328 -6.47 40.31 -12.20
C THR A 328 -7.03 39.93 -10.83
N GLY A 329 -6.36 40.29 -9.74
CA GLY A 329 -6.64 39.81 -8.38
C GLY A 329 -6.08 38.41 -8.08
N GLU A 330 -5.38 37.78 -9.02
CA GLU A 330 -4.82 36.44 -8.87
C GLU A 330 -3.39 36.48 -8.29
N VAL A 331 -3.29 36.43 -6.96
CA VAL A 331 -2.03 36.54 -6.21
C VAL A 331 -1.07 35.34 -6.38
N GLY A 332 -1.56 34.23 -6.96
CA GLY A 332 -0.83 32.99 -7.11
C GLY A 332 -1.73 31.79 -6.80
N ARG A 333 -1.12 30.64 -6.54
CA ARG A 333 -1.86 29.40 -6.26
C ARG A 333 -2.38 29.35 -4.82
N ARG A 334 -3.68 29.11 -4.64
CA ARG A 334 -4.39 29.02 -3.35
C ARG A 334 -4.38 27.58 -2.83
N ALA A 335 -4.12 27.37 -1.55
CA ALA A 335 -4.22 26.05 -0.92
C ALA A 335 -5.55 25.89 -0.15
N TRP A 336 -5.94 24.64 0.10
CA TRP A 336 -7.06 24.36 1.01
C TRP A 336 -6.64 24.55 2.47
N PRO A 337 -7.51 25.15 3.30
CA PRO A 337 -7.33 25.10 4.74
C PRO A 337 -7.25 23.65 5.27
N ASP A 338 -6.45 23.45 6.32
CA ASP A 338 -6.19 22.14 6.93
C ASP A 338 -7.45 21.30 7.21
N ARG A 339 -8.56 21.93 7.60
CA ARG A 339 -9.82 21.23 7.88
C ARG A 339 -10.40 20.53 6.66
N TYR A 340 -10.28 21.13 5.48
CA TYR A 340 -10.79 20.54 4.24
C TYR A 340 -9.87 19.42 3.76
N GLU A 341 -8.55 19.58 3.88
CA GLU A 341 -7.61 18.51 3.59
C GLU A 341 -7.80 17.30 4.51
N ASN A 342 -7.97 17.53 5.82
CA ASN A 342 -8.22 16.45 6.79
C ASN A 342 -9.54 15.73 6.49
N LEU A 343 -10.61 16.46 6.16
CA LEU A 343 -11.89 15.88 5.74
C LEU A 343 -11.73 15.06 4.45
N TYR A 344 -10.94 15.55 3.50
CA TYR A 344 -10.67 14.86 2.25
C TYR A 344 -9.92 13.54 2.46
N ILE A 345 -8.87 13.54 3.30
CA ILE A 345 -8.13 12.34 3.72
C ILE A 345 -9.07 11.33 4.39
N ALA A 346 -9.91 11.80 5.32
CA ALA A 346 -10.87 10.95 6.02
C ALA A 346 -11.90 10.32 5.07
N THR A 347 -12.41 11.12 4.12
CA THR A 347 -13.35 10.65 3.11
C THR A 347 -12.70 9.59 2.20
N ALA A 348 -11.46 9.81 1.78
CA ALA A 348 -10.71 8.85 0.97
C ALA A 348 -10.44 7.53 1.72
N ALA A 349 -10.13 7.58 3.02
CA ALA A 349 -10.00 6.39 3.86
C ALA A 349 -11.32 5.60 3.96
N VAL A 350 -12.44 6.30 4.15
CA VAL A 350 -13.77 5.66 4.21
C VAL A 350 -14.10 4.98 2.87
N LEU A 351 -13.89 5.67 1.75
CA LEU A 351 -14.09 5.10 0.42
C LEU A 351 -13.21 3.86 0.19
N GLY A 352 -11.95 3.89 0.62
CA GLY A 352 -11.04 2.73 0.55
C GLY A 352 -11.57 1.52 1.32
N ALA A 353 -12.05 1.73 2.55
CA ALA A 353 -12.66 0.67 3.35
C ALA A 353 -13.95 0.14 2.72
N LEU A 354 -14.81 1.01 2.18
CA LEU A 354 -16.06 0.63 1.52
C LEU A 354 -15.81 -0.20 0.26
N ILE A 355 -14.86 0.22 -0.59
CA ILE A 355 -14.48 -0.52 -1.81
C ILE A 355 -13.99 -1.93 -1.45
N ALA A 356 -13.09 -2.04 -0.48
CA ALA A 356 -12.54 -3.32 -0.04
C ALA A 356 -13.58 -4.21 0.67
N GLY A 357 -14.50 -3.62 1.43
CA GLY A 357 -15.57 -4.33 2.13
C GLY A 357 -16.69 -4.83 1.20
N ALA A 358 -17.02 -4.05 0.16
CA ALA A 358 -18.12 -4.35 -0.76
C ALA A 358 -17.72 -5.30 -1.90
N ILE A 359 -16.49 -5.21 -2.42
CA ILE A 359 -16.08 -5.92 -3.63
C ILE A 359 -15.21 -7.13 -3.28
N ARG A 360 -15.78 -8.34 -3.39
CA ARG A 360 -15.08 -9.59 -3.03
C ARG A 360 -14.07 -10.07 -4.06
N ALA A 361 -14.27 -9.73 -5.33
CA ALA A 361 -13.37 -10.11 -6.41
C ALA A 361 -12.19 -9.14 -6.48
N VAL A 362 -10.99 -9.62 -6.15
CA VAL A 362 -9.78 -8.77 -6.01
C VAL A 362 -9.51 -7.93 -7.26
N TRP A 363 -9.62 -8.50 -8.46
CA TRP A 363 -9.39 -7.75 -9.70
C TRP A 363 -10.41 -6.62 -9.94
N LYS A 364 -11.70 -6.85 -9.62
CA LYS A 364 -12.74 -5.81 -9.68
C LYS A 364 -12.49 -4.72 -8.64
N MET A 365 -12.07 -5.11 -7.43
CA MET A 365 -11.70 -4.19 -6.36
C MET A 365 -10.53 -3.31 -6.79
N LEU A 366 -9.47 -3.90 -7.36
CA LEU A 366 -8.31 -3.17 -7.87
C LEU A 366 -8.69 -2.22 -9.02
N ALA A 367 -9.59 -2.62 -9.91
CA ALA A 367 -10.07 -1.75 -10.99
C ALA A 367 -10.83 -0.52 -10.45
N VAL A 368 -11.76 -0.71 -9.50
CA VAL A 368 -12.51 0.39 -8.88
C VAL A 368 -11.59 1.29 -8.04
N LEU A 369 -10.65 0.69 -7.30
CA LEU A 369 -9.64 1.45 -6.54
C LEU A 369 -8.75 2.27 -7.48
N GLY A 370 -8.31 1.69 -8.59
CA GLY A 370 -7.52 2.39 -9.62
C GLY A 370 -8.28 3.56 -10.25
N LEU A 371 -9.57 3.38 -10.54
CA LEU A 371 -10.42 4.47 -11.02
C LEU A 371 -10.54 5.60 -9.98
N ALA A 372 -10.80 5.27 -8.71
CA ALA A 372 -10.90 6.25 -7.64
C ALA A 372 -9.58 7.01 -7.42
N LEU A 373 -8.44 6.31 -7.47
CA LEU A 373 -7.11 6.94 -7.43
C LEU A 373 -6.90 7.86 -8.63
N GLY A 374 -7.32 7.45 -9.83
CA GLY A 374 -7.33 8.29 -11.02
C GLY A 374 -8.15 9.57 -10.82
N CYS A 375 -9.35 9.47 -10.25
CA CYS A 375 -10.17 10.65 -9.94
C CYS A 375 -9.49 11.62 -8.97
N ILE A 376 -8.79 11.12 -7.94
CA ILE A 376 -8.01 11.96 -7.02
C ILE A 376 -6.89 12.68 -7.77
N PHE A 377 -6.13 11.95 -8.58
CA PHE A 377 -5.00 12.52 -9.34
C PHE A 377 -5.45 13.56 -10.36
N PHE A 378 -6.39 13.20 -11.24
CA PHE A 378 -6.89 14.10 -12.29
C PHE A 378 -7.72 15.26 -11.73
N GLY A 379 -8.44 15.05 -10.62
CA GLY A 379 -9.12 16.13 -9.90
C GLY A 379 -8.13 17.12 -9.29
N GLY A 380 -7.03 16.62 -8.71
CA GLY A 380 -5.94 17.46 -8.20
C GLY A 380 -5.24 18.24 -9.31
N TRP A 381 -4.94 17.61 -10.46
CA TRP A 381 -4.42 18.31 -11.64
C TRP A 381 -5.38 19.40 -12.13
N TRP A 382 -6.66 19.06 -12.35
CA TRP A 382 -7.66 20.02 -12.82
C TRP A 382 -7.83 21.22 -11.88
N ALA A 383 -7.67 21.02 -10.58
CA ALA A 383 -7.63 22.08 -9.58
C ALA A 383 -6.32 22.90 -9.69
N PHE A 384 -5.18 22.25 -9.86
CA PHE A 384 -3.87 22.87 -10.04
C PHE A 384 -3.84 23.85 -11.21
N ASP A 385 -4.44 23.48 -12.34
CA ASP A 385 -4.57 24.34 -13.53
C ASP A 385 -5.47 25.57 -13.30
N ARG A 386 -6.30 25.56 -12.24
CA ARG A 386 -7.13 26.69 -11.80
C ARG A 386 -6.54 27.44 -10.60
N ASN A 387 -5.22 27.36 -10.42
CA ASN A 387 -4.51 27.98 -9.32
C ASN A 387 -4.93 27.43 -7.93
N TRP A 388 -5.36 26.17 -7.82
CA TRP A 388 -5.66 25.52 -6.53
C TRP A 388 -4.68 24.38 -6.24
N ILE A 389 -4.01 24.44 -5.08
CA ILE A 389 -3.18 23.36 -4.56
C ILE A 389 -4.07 22.46 -3.70
N VAL A 390 -4.54 21.36 -4.30
CA VAL A 390 -5.27 20.29 -3.61
C VAL A 390 -4.32 19.11 -3.44
N PRO A 391 -4.14 18.57 -2.22
CA PRO A 391 -3.22 17.46 -1.97
C PRO A 391 -3.67 16.20 -2.72
N ILE A 392 -2.73 15.48 -3.33
CA ILE A 392 -2.98 14.26 -4.08
C ILE A 392 -2.49 13.04 -3.29
N VAL A 393 -1.33 13.15 -2.64
CA VAL A 393 -0.63 12.02 -2.02
C VAL A 393 -1.30 11.54 -0.72
N PRO A 394 -1.60 12.39 0.28
CA PRO A 394 -2.29 11.97 1.50
C PRO A 394 -3.62 11.21 1.27
N PRO A 395 -4.58 11.72 0.47
CA PRO A 395 -5.85 11.01 0.25
C PRO A 395 -5.65 9.69 -0.50
N MET A 396 -4.71 9.60 -1.45
CA MET A 396 -4.37 8.33 -2.10
C MET A 396 -3.81 7.31 -1.10
N LEU A 397 -2.88 7.71 -0.24
CA LEU A 397 -2.30 6.84 0.80
C LEU A 397 -3.36 6.39 1.80
N ALA A 398 -4.26 7.28 2.21
CA ALA A 398 -5.37 6.94 3.11
C ALA A 398 -6.32 5.91 2.47
N MET A 399 -6.65 6.09 1.20
CA MET A 399 -7.52 5.15 0.47
C MET A 399 -6.86 3.78 0.28
N ILE A 400 -5.60 3.75 -0.17
CA ILE A 400 -4.83 2.50 -0.36
C ILE A 400 -4.62 1.79 0.99
N GLY A 401 -4.20 2.52 2.02
CA GLY A 401 -3.97 1.98 3.36
C GLY A 401 -5.24 1.39 3.96
N SER A 402 -6.35 2.13 3.88
CA SER A 402 -7.65 1.66 4.39
C SER A 402 -8.17 0.43 3.63
N ALA A 403 -8.05 0.42 2.30
CA ALA A 403 -8.42 -0.74 1.47
C ALA A 403 -7.55 -1.96 1.82
N GLY A 404 -6.23 -1.79 1.98
CA GLY A 404 -5.30 -2.85 2.33
C GLY A 404 -5.57 -3.47 3.70
N VAL A 405 -5.72 -2.63 4.74
CA VAL A 405 -6.02 -3.10 6.11
C VAL A 405 -7.39 -3.78 6.18
N THR A 406 -8.40 -3.23 5.51
CA THR A 406 -9.74 -3.83 5.44
C THR A 406 -9.71 -5.18 4.74
N THR A 407 -9.00 -5.28 3.60
CA THR A 407 -8.83 -6.55 2.88
C THR A 407 -8.13 -7.59 3.76
N GLY A 408 -7.06 -7.20 4.46
CA GLY A 408 -6.35 -8.07 5.40
C GLY A 408 -7.25 -8.55 6.54
N TYR A 409 -8.05 -7.65 7.13
CA TYR A 409 -9.02 -8.00 8.16
C TYR A 409 -10.05 -9.02 7.68
N VAL A 410 -10.68 -8.77 6.52
CA VAL A 410 -11.69 -9.65 5.94
C VAL A 410 -11.09 -11.02 5.61
N ALA A 411 -9.89 -11.07 5.02
CA ALA A 411 -9.21 -12.32 4.69
C ALA A 411 -8.86 -13.14 5.94
N LEU A 412 -8.36 -12.50 7.00
CA LEU A 412 -8.06 -13.17 8.27
C LEU A 412 -9.34 -13.70 8.96
N HIS A 413 -10.41 -12.92 8.91
CA HIS A 413 -11.70 -13.32 9.49
C HIS A 413 -12.28 -14.54 8.78
N GLN A 414 -12.28 -14.54 7.44
CA GLN A 414 -12.70 -15.67 6.62
C GLN A 414 -11.88 -16.94 6.90
N ARG A 415 -10.55 -16.81 7.05
CA ARG A 415 -9.67 -17.94 7.40
C ARG A 415 -9.97 -18.53 8.79
N ARG A 416 -10.34 -17.69 9.77
CA ARG A 416 -10.71 -18.15 11.11
C ARG A 416 -12.05 -18.89 11.10
N GLN A 417 -13.06 -18.32 10.44
CA GLN A 417 -14.38 -18.96 10.32
C GLN A 417 -14.29 -20.31 9.61
N ARG A 418 -13.49 -20.41 8.54
CA ARG A 418 -13.24 -21.67 7.83
C ARG A 418 -12.61 -22.73 8.74
N ARG A 419 -11.62 -22.35 9.57
CA ARG A 419 -10.98 -23.28 10.52
C ARG A 419 -11.96 -23.79 11.59
N VAL A 420 -12.78 -22.90 12.15
CA VAL A 420 -13.80 -23.29 13.14
C VAL A 420 -14.82 -24.24 12.52
N LEU A 421 -15.31 -23.95 11.31
CA LEU A 421 -16.25 -24.81 10.60
C LEU A 421 -15.65 -26.21 10.32
N MET A 422 -14.39 -26.27 9.87
CA MET A 422 -13.69 -27.55 9.66
C MET A 422 -13.49 -28.33 10.97
N SER A 423 -13.19 -27.66 12.08
CA SER A 423 -13.04 -28.30 13.39
C SER A 423 -14.36 -28.89 13.95
N LEU A 424 -15.51 -28.41 13.46
CA LEU A 424 -16.82 -28.95 13.82
C LEU A 424 -17.16 -30.20 12.98
N PHE A 425 -16.76 -30.24 11.71
CA PHE A 425 -16.90 -31.44 10.87
C PHE A 425 -15.97 -32.58 11.31
N GLY A 426 -14.74 -32.27 11.75
CA GLY A 426 -13.76 -33.26 12.19
C GLY A 426 -14.07 -34.00 13.49
N LYS A 427 -15.15 -33.62 14.21
CA LYS A 427 -15.57 -34.33 15.44
C LYS A 427 -16.55 -35.48 15.19
N THR A 428 -17.03 -35.65 13.96
CA THR A 428 -18.01 -36.72 13.60
C THR A 428 -17.54 -37.59 12.44
N VAL A 429 -16.45 -37.20 11.78
CA VAL A 429 -15.87 -37.84 10.61
C VAL A 429 -14.35 -37.78 10.77
N SER A 430 -13.61 -38.87 10.48
CA SER A 430 -12.14 -38.89 10.57
C SER A 430 -11.52 -37.68 9.83
N PRO A 431 -10.50 -37.00 10.38
CA PRO A 431 -9.84 -35.85 9.74
C PRO A 431 -9.44 -36.11 8.29
N THR A 432 -9.01 -37.34 8.00
CA THR A 432 -8.63 -37.78 6.65
C THR A 432 -9.80 -37.77 5.68
N ILE A 433 -10.99 -38.19 6.12
CA ILE A 433 -12.21 -38.11 5.30
C ILE A 433 -12.62 -36.65 5.13
N ALA A 434 -12.60 -35.84 6.20
CA ALA A 434 -12.99 -34.43 6.12
C ALA A 434 -12.10 -33.62 5.15
N ASP A 435 -10.78 -33.84 5.19
CA ASP A 435 -9.83 -33.18 4.30
C ASP A 435 -9.99 -33.63 2.84
N GLU A 436 -10.18 -34.92 2.59
CA GLU A 436 -10.38 -35.43 1.22
C GLU A 436 -11.73 -35.01 0.63
N LEU A 437 -12.81 -35.07 1.42
CA LEU A 437 -14.12 -34.54 1.03
C LEU A 437 -14.06 -33.06 0.67
N TRP A 438 -13.25 -32.29 1.40
CA TRP A 438 -13.06 -30.87 1.12
C TRP A 438 -12.26 -30.62 -0.15
N ARG A 439 -11.20 -31.40 -0.39
CA ARG A 439 -10.33 -31.27 -1.57
C ARG A 439 -11.07 -31.59 -2.84
N ALA A 440 -11.80 -32.69 -2.86
CA ALA A 440 -12.54 -33.16 -4.03
C ALA A 440 -14.01 -32.72 -4.01
N ARG A 441 -14.36 -31.65 -3.25
CA ARG A 441 -15.76 -31.23 -3.07
C ARG A 441 -16.50 -30.92 -4.37
N ASP A 442 -15.79 -30.37 -5.36
CA ASP A 442 -16.36 -29.93 -6.63
C ASP A 442 -16.53 -31.12 -7.61
N GLU A 443 -15.85 -32.25 -7.35
CA GLU A 443 -15.94 -33.51 -8.12
C GLU A 443 -16.86 -34.55 -7.45
N LEU A 444 -16.84 -34.58 -6.12
CA LEU A 444 -17.53 -35.59 -5.32
C LEU A 444 -18.96 -35.20 -4.98
N PHE A 445 -19.33 -33.92 -4.94
CA PHE A 445 -20.68 -33.49 -4.52
C PHE A 445 -21.54 -32.97 -5.67
N GLU A 446 -22.80 -33.41 -5.72
CA GLU A 446 -23.83 -32.89 -6.61
C GLU A 446 -25.11 -32.67 -5.79
N HIS A 447 -25.72 -31.49 -5.90
CA HIS A 447 -26.91 -31.11 -5.11
C HIS A 447 -26.76 -31.29 -3.59
N GLY A 448 -25.53 -31.17 -3.04
CA GLY A 448 -25.26 -31.32 -1.61
C GLY A 448 -25.11 -32.76 -1.10
N GLN A 449 -25.06 -33.76 -1.99
CA GLN A 449 -24.81 -35.17 -1.69
C GLN A 449 -23.58 -35.67 -2.43
N MET A 450 -22.83 -36.63 -1.87
CA MET A 450 -21.75 -37.23 -2.65
C MET A 450 -22.27 -38.18 -3.72
N LYS A 451 -21.69 -38.12 -4.91
CA LYS A 451 -21.94 -39.05 -6.01
C LYS A 451 -21.54 -40.47 -5.59
N PRO A 452 -22.42 -41.47 -5.75
CA PRO A 452 -22.06 -42.86 -5.58
C PRO A 452 -20.94 -43.25 -6.57
N ARG A 453 -19.82 -43.74 -6.07
CA ARG A 453 -18.68 -44.19 -6.88
C ARG A 453 -18.42 -45.67 -6.64
N GLN A 454 -18.50 -46.46 -7.70
CA GLN A 454 -18.02 -47.85 -7.68
C GLN A 454 -16.49 -47.84 -7.62
N THR A 455 -15.93 -48.60 -6.67
CA THR A 455 -14.49 -48.79 -6.50
C THR A 455 -14.21 -50.17 -5.92
N ILE A 456 -13.00 -50.69 -6.15
CA ILE A 456 -12.48 -51.80 -5.36
C ILE A 456 -11.86 -51.21 -4.09
N ALA A 457 -12.13 -51.86 -2.96
CA ALA A 457 -11.57 -51.48 -1.66
C ALA A 457 -11.44 -52.72 -0.77
N THR A 458 -10.58 -52.60 0.24
CA THR A 458 -10.46 -53.62 1.29
C THR A 458 -11.18 -53.13 2.54
N VAL A 459 -12.11 -53.95 3.02
CA VAL A 459 -12.92 -53.68 4.21
C VAL A 459 -12.44 -54.56 5.34
N LEU A 460 -12.15 -53.96 6.48
CA LEU A 460 -11.77 -54.65 7.70
C LEU A 460 -12.84 -54.38 8.76
N PHE A 461 -13.42 -55.46 9.28
CA PHE A 461 -14.24 -55.43 10.48
C PHE A 461 -13.46 -56.07 11.62
N PHE A 462 -13.55 -55.47 12.80
CA PHE A 462 -13.20 -56.19 14.01
C PHE A 462 -14.19 -55.94 15.13
N ASP A 463 -14.38 -56.97 15.95
CA ASP A 463 -15.33 -57.00 17.04
C ASP A 463 -14.69 -57.63 18.28
N LEU A 464 -15.15 -57.20 19.45
CA LEU A 464 -14.65 -57.67 20.73
C LEU A 464 -15.44 -58.86 21.24
N LYS A 465 -14.73 -59.92 21.61
CA LYS A 465 -15.32 -61.07 22.30
C LYS A 465 -15.09 -60.96 23.80
N GLY A 466 -16.17 -61.16 24.56
CA GLY A 466 -16.22 -61.06 26.01
C GLY A 466 -16.67 -59.69 26.51
N PHE A 467 -16.77 -58.70 25.61
CA PHE A 467 -17.06 -57.32 25.97
C PHE A 467 -18.48 -57.12 26.50
N THR A 468 -19.49 -57.73 25.86
CA THR A 468 -20.87 -57.72 26.35
C THR A 468 -20.99 -58.25 27.79
N SER A 469 -20.30 -59.35 28.09
CA SER A 469 -20.29 -59.94 29.44
C SER A 469 -19.52 -59.09 30.47
N ILE A 470 -18.53 -58.31 30.03
CA ILE A 470 -17.82 -57.33 30.87
C ILE A 470 -18.71 -56.11 31.11
N ALA A 471 -19.46 -55.66 30.09
CA ALA A 471 -20.38 -54.53 30.16
C ALA A 471 -21.53 -54.76 31.15
N GLU A 472 -22.03 -55.99 31.25
CA GLU A 472 -23.04 -56.37 32.24
C GLU A 472 -22.54 -56.29 33.70
N LYS A 473 -21.22 -56.32 33.93
CA LYS A 473 -20.59 -56.44 35.25
C LYS A 473 -19.77 -55.20 35.67
N THR A 474 -19.73 -54.16 34.83
CA THR A 474 -18.93 -52.95 35.03
C THR A 474 -19.83 -51.73 35.07
N ASP A 475 -19.53 -50.73 35.89
CA ASP A 475 -20.31 -49.49 35.91
C ASP A 475 -20.21 -48.74 34.56
N PRO A 476 -21.30 -48.10 34.07
CA PRO A 476 -21.31 -47.46 32.75
C PRO A 476 -20.21 -46.40 32.53
N PRO A 477 -19.86 -45.52 33.50
CA PRO A 477 -18.75 -44.58 33.33
C PRO A 477 -17.39 -45.25 33.13
N THR A 478 -17.06 -46.27 33.94
CA THR A 478 -15.81 -47.04 33.78
C THR A 478 -15.79 -47.77 32.44
N MET A 479 -16.92 -48.32 32.02
CA MET A 479 -17.06 -49.00 30.72
C MET A 479 -16.78 -48.05 29.54
N ILE A 480 -17.33 -46.85 29.57
CA ILE A 480 -17.04 -45.80 28.57
C ILE A 480 -15.55 -45.45 28.56
N GLY A 481 -14.91 -45.38 29.74
CA GLY A 481 -13.47 -45.16 29.85
C GLY A 481 -12.64 -46.25 29.16
N LEU A 482 -12.97 -47.52 29.41
CA LEU A 482 -12.31 -48.67 28.79
C LEU A 482 -12.51 -48.70 27.27
N LEU A 483 -13.73 -48.41 26.79
CA LEU A 483 -14.03 -48.31 25.36
C LEU A 483 -13.22 -47.22 24.69
N ASN A 484 -13.15 -46.03 25.29
CA ASN A 484 -12.42 -44.91 24.71
C ASN A 484 -10.92 -45.19 24.65
N GLU A 485 -10.33 -45.78 25.70
CA GLU A 485 -8.93 -46.21 25.69
C GLU A 485 -8.66 -47.22 24.57
N PHE A 486 -9.52 -48.25 24.46
CA PHE A 486 -9.39 -49.29 23.45
C PHE A 486 -9.56 -48.71 22.03
N PHE A 487 -10.64 -47.98 21.77
CA PHE A 487 -10.93 -47.38 20.46
C PHE A 487 -9.86 -46.40 20.02
N GLN A 488 -9.24 -45.66 20.94
CA GLN A 488 -8.14 -44.75 20.62
C GLN A 488 -6.92 -45.52 20.09
N GLU A 489 -6.50 -46.60 20.75
CA GLU A 489 -5.35 -47.42 20.34
C GLU A 489 -5.65 -48.13 19.00
N MET A 490 -6.86 -48.64 18.82
CA MET A 490 -7.24 -49.31 17.57
C MET A 490 -7.35 -48.34 16.39
N ALA A 491 -7.97 -47.17 16.58
CA ALA A 491 -8.04 -46.14 15.54
C ALA A 491 -6.64 -45.68 15.12
N THR A 492 -5.74 -45.50 16.09
CA THR A 492 -4.33 -45.16 15.84
C THR A 492 -3.64 -46.24 14.99
N ALA A 493 -3.86 -47.51 15.29
CA ALA A 493 -3.29 -48.61 14.51
C ALA A 493 -3.85 -48.67 13.07
N VAL A 494 -5.15 -48.40 12.89
CA VAL A 494 -5.78 -48.30 11.56
C VAL A 494 -5.13 -47.18 10.74
N GLU A 495 -4.99 -45.98 11.32
CA GLU A 495 -4.42 -44.83 10.64
C GLU A 495 -2.93 -45.02 10.28
N GLN A 496 -2.14 -45.60 11.18
CA GLN A 496 -0.72 -45.91 10.95
C GLN A 496 -0.48 -46.91 9.81
N ASN A 497 -1.47 -47.76 9.52
CA ASN A 497 -1.41 -48.71 8.42
C ASN A 497 -2.16 -48.20 7.16
N GLY A 498 -2.43 -46.89 7.08
CA GLY A 498 -3.02 -46.26 5.90
C GLY A 498 -4.52 -46.49 5.72
N GLY A 499 -5.18 -47.11 6.70
CA GLY A 499 -6.62 -47.27 6.74
C GLY A 499 -7.34 -46.06 7.33
N VAL A 500 -8.66 -46.04 7.17
CA VAL A 500 -9.53 -44.99 7.70
C VAL A 500 -10.70 -45.64 8.43
N VAL A 501 -10.93 -45.24 9.69
CA VAL A 501 -12.11 -45.68 10.43
C VAL A 501 -13.36 -45.04 9.80
N ASN A 502 -14.28 -45.87 9.31
CA ASN A 502 -15.53 -45.41 8.73
C ASN A 502 -16.57 -45.12 9.82
N LYS A 503 -16.82 -46.10 10.70
CA LYS A 503 -17.80 -45.98 11.78
C LYS A 503 -17.53 -46.96 12.92
N TYR A 504 -18.09 -46.61 14.07
CA TYR A 504 -18.21 -47.48 15.26
C TYR A 504 -19.65 -47.98 15.35
N VAL A 505 -19.84 -49.28 15.56
CA VAL A 505 -21.16 -49.92 15.72
C VAL A 505 -21.14 -50.77 16.98
N GLY A 506 -21.52 -50.17 18.12
CA GLY A 506 -21.35 -50.84 19.42
C GLY A 506 -19.86 -51.00 19.75
N ASP A 507 -19.43 -52.24 19.99
CA ASP A 507 -18.04 -52.69 20.20
C ASP A 507 -17.30 -53.08 18.90
N GLN A 508 -18.01 -53.03 17.76
CA GLN A 508 -17.44 -53.29 16.44
C GLN A 508 -16.90 -52.02 15.79
N ILE A 509 -15.77 -52.14 15.09
CA ILE A 509 -15.20 -51.10 14.24
C ILE A 509 -15.13 -51.55 12.79
N MET A 510 -15.52 -50.64 11.90
CA MET A 510 -15.37 -50.78 10.46
C MET A 510 -14.29 -49.83 9.95
N ALA A 511 -13.25 -50.39 9.34
CA ALA A 511 -12.17 -49.66 8.70
C ALA A 511 -12.11 -49.93 7.19
N LEU A 512 -11.69 -48.91 6.45
CA LEU A 512 -11.59 -48.92 4.99
C LEU A 512 -10.16 -48.67 4.57
N PHE A 513 -9.68 -49.47 3.61
CA PHE A 513 -8.42 -49.28 2.93
C PHE A 513 -8.74 -49.02 1.45
N GLY A 514 -8.26 -47.87 0.96
CA GLY A 514 -8.61 -47.33 -0.35
C GLY A 514 -9.42 -46.04 -0.26
N PRO A 515 -10.73 -46.08 0.07
CA PRO A 515 -11.57 -44.91 0.12
C PRO A 515 -11.22 -43.92 1.27
N PRO A 516 -11.48 -42.60 1.12
CA PRO A 516 -12.04 -41.91 -0.04
C PRO A 516 -11.01 -41.61 -1.14
N ARG A 517 -9.75 -42.03 -0.97
CA ARG A 517 -8.70 -41.76 -1.95
C ARG A 517 -8.95 -42.55 -3.24
N PRO A 518 -8.82 -41.92 -4.42
CA PRO A 518 -8.94 -42.63 -5.68
C PRO A 518 -7.77 -43.60 -5.85
N ARG A 519 -8.07 -44.82 -6.30
CA ARG A 519 -7.08 -45.84 -6.68
C ARG A 519 -7.06 -46.00 -8.18
N ASN A 520 -5.88 -46.20 -8.75
CA ASN A 520 -5.62 -46.07 -10.19
C ASN A 520 -5.13 -47.38 -10.84
N GLY A 521 -5.24 -48.53 -10.15
CA GLY A 521 -4.94 -49.83 -10.76
C GLY A 521 -4.81 -50.97 -9.75
N GLU A 522 -4.52 -52.17 -10.26
CA GLU A 522 -4.43 -53.40 -9.46
C GLU A 522 -3.39 -53.32 -8.34
N ALA A 523 -2.23 -52.70 -8.60
CA ALA A 523 -1.17 -52.54 -7.60
C ALA A 523 -1.63 -51.78 -6.35
N ASP A 524 -2.53 -50.80 -6.50
CA ASP A 524 -3.10 -50.05 -5.38
C ASP A 524 -4.03 -50.94 -4.55
N PHE A 525 -4.85 -51.76 -5.21
CA PHE A 525 -5.78 -52.69 -4.55
C PHE A 525 -5.02 -53.79 -3.81
N ASP A 526 -3.89 -54.25 -4.36
CA ASP A 526 -3.02 -55.21 -3.69
C ASP A 526 -2.37 -54.59 -2.45
N GLU A 527 -1.92 -53.35 -2.56
CA GLU A 527 -1.34 -52.63 -1.43
C GLU A 527 -2.37 -52.36 -0.33
N ASP A 528 -3.62 -52.05 -0.69
CA ASP A 528 -4.72 -51.92 0.28
C ASP A 528 -5.03 -53.23 1.00
N ALA A 529 -5.02 -54.36 0.29
CA ALA A 529 -5.18 -55.68 0.90
C ALA A 529 -4.03 -55.99 1.88
N ARG A 530 -2.78 -55.75 1.48
CA ARG A 530 -1.60 -55.93 2.33
C ARG A 530 -1.60 -55.00 3.55
N ASN A 531 -2.03 -53.75 3.37
CA ASN A 531 -2.16 -52.79 4.46
C ASN A 531 -3.24 -53.20 5.47
N ALA A 532 -4.37 -53.71 5.00
CA ALA A 532 -5.41 -54.23 5.89
C ALA A 532 -4.93 -55.43 6.71
N VAL A 533 -4.17 -56.35 6.11
CA VAL A 533 -3.60 -57.50 6.83
C VAL A 533 -2.52 -57.07 7.83
N ARG A 534 -1.60 -56.17 7.43
CA ARG A 534 -0.62 -55.54 8.35
C ARG A 534 -1.32 -54.85 9.52
N CYS A 535 -2.38 -54.10 9.24
CA CYS A 535 -3.21 -53.48 10.25
C CYS A 535 -3.77 -54.52 11.22
N ALA A 536 -4.35 -55.62 10.74
CA ALA A 536 -4.90 -56.65 11.61
C ALA A 536 -3.85 -57.30 12.52
N ILE A 537 -2.63 -57.53 12.01
CA ILE A 537 -1.50 -58.01 12.81
C ILE A 537 -1.07 -56.96 13.85
N ALA A 538 -1.04 -55.69 13.47
CA ALA A 538 -0.75 -54.59 14.40
C ALA A 538 -1.83 -54.48 15.49
N LEU A 539 -3.11 -54.62 15.14
CA LEU A 539 -4.23 -54.64 16.08
C LEU A 539 -4.11 -55.82 17.05
N ARG A 540 -3.69 -57.01 16.59
CA ARG A 540 -3.37 -58.15 17.46
C ARG A 540 -2.28 -57.81 18.47
N LYS A 541 -1.17 -57.22 18.02
CA LYS A 541 -0.08 -56.81 18.93
C LYS A 541 -0.58 -55.81 19.97
N LYS A 542 -1.38 -54.83 19.54
CA LYS A 542 -2.00 -53.85 20.44
C LYS A 542 -2.96 -54.47 21.44
N LEU A 543 -3.74 -55.46 21.03
CA LEU A 543 -4.61 -56.21 21.93
C LEU A 543 -3.83 -56.89 23.06
N VAL A 544 -2.68 -57.50 22.74
CA VAL A 544 -1.79 -58.10 23.76
C VAL A 544 -1.27 -57.04 24.72
N GLU A 545 -0.78 -55.90 24.21
CA GLU A 545 -0.29 -54.79 25.04
C GLU A 545 -1.39 -54.23 25.97
N ILE A 546 -2.63 -54.11 25.48
CA ILE A 546 -3.78 -53.64 26.24
C ILE A 546 -4.15 -54.66 27.31
N ASN A 547 -4.25 -55.95 26.96
CA ASN A 547 -4.57 -57.01 27.91
C ASN A 547 -3.50 -57.15 29.00
N ASP A 548 -2.22 -57.03 28.68
CA ASP A 548 -1.14 -57.04 29.66
C ASP A 548 -1.26 -55.87 30.64
N ARG A 549 -1.56 -54.68 30.12
CA ARG A 549 -1.77 -53.47 30.93
C ARG A 549 -3.01 -53.62 31.81
N TRP A 550 -4.11 -54.09 31.25
CA TRP A 550 -5.38 -54.29 31.95
C TRP A 550 -5.25 -55.35 33.04
N SER A 551 -4.55 -56.45 32.76
CA SER A 551 -4.23 -57.49 33.74
C SER A 551 -3.47 -56.95 34.95
N ARG A 552 -2.43 -56.11 34.73
CA ARG A 552 -1.69 -55.43 35.83
C ARG A 552 -2.56 -54.49 36.67
N LEU A 553 -3.64 -53.98 36.09
CA LEU A 553 -4.61 -53.10 36.75
C LEU A 553 -5.82 -53.86 37.32
N GLY A 554 -5.81 -55.20 37.29
CA GLY A 554 -6.92 -56.04 37.76
C GLY A 554 -8.18 -55.99 36.88
N ARG A 555 -8.04 -55.56 35.62
CA ARG A 555 -9.13 -55.45 34.64
C ARG A 555 -9.22 -56.72 33.78
N PRO A 556 -10.41 -57.09 33.29
CA PRO A 556 -10.61 -58.32 32.52
C PRO A 556 -9.96 -58.24 31.14
N SER A 557 -9.36 -59.35 30.70
CA SER A 557 -8.82 -59.47 29.35
C SER A 557 -9.92 -59.66 28.31
N ILE A 558 -9.69 -59.13 27.11
CA ILE A 558 -10.60 -59.20 25.96
C ILE A 558 -9.98 -59.97 24.81
N ARG A 559 -10.82 -60.54 23.96
CA ARG A 559 -10.42 -61.19 22.70
C ARG A 559 -10.98 -60.40 21.52
N MET A 560 -10.39 -60.57 20.35
CA MET A 560 -10.80 -59.84 19.15
C MET A 560 -10.97 -60.78 17.96
N ARG A 561 -11.99 -60.53 17.15
CA ARG A 561 -12.21 -61.19 15.87
C ARG A 561 -12.03 -60.16 14.77
N VAL A 562 -11.32 -60.52 13.71
CA VAL A 562 -11.07 -59.66 12.55
C VAL A 562 -11.49 -60.40 11.29
N GLY A 563 -12.27 -59.73 10.45
CA GLY A 563 -12.67 -60.19 9.12
C GLY A 563 -12.28 -59.19 8.05
N ILE A 564 -11.56 -59.65 7.03
CA ILE A 564 -11.10 -58.80 5.94
C ILE A 564 -11.57 -59.35 4.60
N ASN A 565 -12.16 -58.50 3.78
CA ASN A 565 -12.46 -58.84 2.40
C ASN A 565 -12.17 -57.69 1.44
N THR A 566 -11.74 -58.04 0.22
CA THR A 566 -11.42 -57.10 -0.85
C THR A 566 -12.33 -57.35 -2.03
N GLY A 567 -12.85 -56.28 -2.64
CA GLY A 567 -13.71 -56.41 -3.81
C GLY A 567 -14.49 -55.14 -4.14
N PRO A 568 -15.38 -55.21 -5.14
CA PRO A 568 -16.15 -54.07 -5.60
C PRO A 568 -17.21 -53.64 -4.58
N LEU A 569 -17.26 -52.34 -4.31
CA LEU A 569 -18.28 -51.69 -3.49
C LEU A 569 -18.59 -50.30 -4.02
N VAL A 570 -19.64 -49.68 -3.51
CA VAL A 570 -20.03 -48.31 -3.80
C VAL A 570 -19.73 -47.44 -2.59
N ALA A 571 -18.88 -46.42 -2.75
CA ALA A 571 -18.65 -45.39 -1.75
C ALA A 571 -19.57 -44.18 -2.04
N GLY A 572 -20.18 -43.60 -1.01
CA GLY A 572 -21.06 -42.44 -1.20
C GLY A 572 -21.69 -41.94 0.10
N SER A 573 -22.62 -40.99 -0.03
CA SER A 573 -23.45 -40.52 1.08
C SER A 573 -24.69 -41.40 1.23
N LEU A 574 -24.95 -41.92 2.43
CA LEU A 574 -26.17 -42.64 2.77
C LEU A 574 -26.87 -41.93 3.94
N GLY A 575 -28.20 -41.74 3.84
CA GLY A 575 -28.99 -41.15 4.91
C GLY A 575 -30.16 -40.30 4.42
N SER A 576 -30.68 -39.44 5.31
CA SER A 576 -31.79 -38.52 5.02
C SER A 576 -31.27 -37.11 4.71
N LYS A 577 -32.14 -36.20 4.26
CA LYS A 577 -31.78 -34.80 3.95
C LYS A 577 -31.05 -34.10 5.10
N ASP A 578 -31.39 -34.44 6.35
CA ASP A 578 -30.87 -33.77 7.54
C ASP A 578 -29.71 -34.53 8.21
N ARG A 579 -29.42 -35.76 7.78
CA ARG A 579 -28.34 -36.59 8.32
C ARG A 579 -27.78 -37.53 7.26
N LEU A 580 -26.64 -37.15 6.69
CA LEU A 580 -25.89 -37.92 5.71
C LEU A 580 -24.61 -38.45 6.35
N GLU A 581 -24.31 -39.72 6.14
CA GLU A 581 -23.07 -40.38 6.56
C GLU A 581 -22.29 -40.81 5.32
N TYR A 582 -20.97 -40.62 5.34
CA TYR A 582 -20.10 -41.24 4.34
C TYR A 582 -19.96 -42.72 4.66
N THR A 583 -20.31 -43.58 3.72
CA THR A 583 -20.20 -45.03 3.92
C THR A 583 -19.96 -45.77 2.62
N VAL A 584 -19.70 -47.06 2.74
CA VAL A 584 -19.57 -47.98 1.62
C VAL A 584 -20.65 -49.05 1.68
N ILE A 585 -21.17 -49.44 0.53
CA ILE A 585 -22.23 -50.44 0.39
C ILE A 585 -21.81 -51.44 -0.68
N GLY A 586 -21.94 -52.74 -0.40
CA GLY A 586 -21.65 -53.79 -1.36
C GLY A 586 -21.50 -55.15 -0.71
N ASP A 587 -21.50 -56.19 -1.54
CA ASP A 587 -21.30 -57.57 -1.08
C ASP A 587 -19.96 -57.74 -0.33
N THR A 588 -18.91 -57.03 -0.75
CA THR A 588 -17.60 -57.03 -0.08
C THR A 588 -17.70 -56.65 1.40
N VAL A 589 -18.51 -55.65 1.74
CA VAL A 589 -18.73 -55.20 3.13
C VAL A 589 -19.38 -56.30 3.95
N ASN A 590 -20.42 -56.93 3.40
CA ASN A 590 -21.14 -58.02 4.05
C ASN A 590 -20.26 -59.26 4.24
N VAL A 591 -19.43 -59.60 3.27
CA VAL A 591 -18.50 -60.73 3.38
C VAL A 591 -17.45 -60.46 4.46
N ALA A 592 -16.87 -59.25 4.54
CA ALA A 592 -15.92 -58.89 5.59
C ALA A 592 -16.54 -59.01 7.00
N ALA A 593 -17.74 -58.46 7.21
CA ALA A 593 -18.48 -58.59 8.46
C ALA A 593 -18.80 -60.06 8.80
N ARG A 594 -19.12 -60.87 7.78
CA ARG A 594 -19.37 -62.30 7.98
C ARG A 594 -18.11 -63.07 8.34
N LEU A 595 -16.97 -62.79 7.72
CA LEU A 595 -15.67 -63.39 8.06
C LEU A 595 -15.25 -63.09 9.50
N GLU A 596 -15.52 -61.88 9.98
CA GLU A 596 -15.38 -61.54 11.40
C GLU A 596 -16.27 -62.47 12.25
N SER A 597 -17.48 -62.75 11.79
CA SER A 597 -18.46 -63.56 12.50
C SER A 597 -18.32 -65.09 12.33
N VAL A 598 -17.41 -65.59 11.49
CA VAL A 598 -17.21 -67.05 11.27
C VAL A 598 -16.56 -67.68 12.50
N ASP A 599 -17.04 -68.87 12.90
CA ASP A 599 -16.44 -69.68 13.97
C ASP A 599 -16.11 -68.84 15.23
N LYS A 600 -17.13 -68.12 15.72
CA LYS A 600 -17.00 -67.09 16.77
C LYS A 600 -16.40 -67.60 18.07
N ASP A 601 -16.41 -68.91 18.27
CA ASP A 601 -15.96 -69.55 19.50
C ASP A 601 -14.56 -70.14 19.46
N ASN A 602 -13.99 -70.29 18.26
CA ASN A 602 -12.69 -70.90 18.09
C ASN A 602 -11.54 -69.89 18.22
N PHE A 603 -10.86 -69.96 19.36
CA PHE A 603 -9.68 -69.18 19.71
C PHE A 603 -8.54 -70.11 20.14
N ASN A 604 -8.32 -71.20 19.41
CA ASN A 604 -7.14 -72.02 19.67
C ASN A 604 -5.86 -71.21 19.36
N ASP A 605 -4.77 -71.50 20.07
CA ASP A 605 -3.52 -70.74 19.98
C ASP A 605 -2.91 -70.77 18.58
N ARG A 606 -3.26 -71.77 17.76
CA ARG A 606 -2.79 -71.90 16.38
C ARG A 606 -3.39 -70.83 15.48
N ILE A 607 -4.70 -70.58 15.53
CA ILE A 607 -5.40 -69.67 14.61
C ILE A 607 -5.68 -68.27 15.19
N ALA A 608 -5.57 -68.11 16.51
CA ALA A 608 -5.84 -66.86 17.21
C ALA A 608 -4.76 -66.52 18.24
N PRO A 609 -3.47 -66.46 17.85
CA PRO A 609 -2.38 -66.15 18.78
C PRO A 609 -2.62 -64.80 19.45
N GLY A 610 -2.37 -64.74 20.77
CA GLY A 610 -2.63 -63.54 21.58
C GLY A 610 -4.12 -63.18 21.73
N GLY A 611 -5.03 -64.12 21.49
CA GLY A 611 -6.48 -63.90 21.63
C GLY A 611 -7.11 -63.10 20.48
N CYS A 612 -6.43 -63.00 19.33
CA CYS A 612 -6.92 -62.29 18.15
C CYS A 612 -7.00 -63.20 16.92
N ARG A 613 -8.21 -63.47 16.45
CA ARG A 613 -8.46 -64.25 15.25
C ARG A 613 -8.55 -63.33 14.03
N ILE A 614 -7.79 -63.64 12.97
CA ILE A 614 -7.79 -62.84 11.73
C ILE A 614 -8.15 -63.75 10.56
N PHE A 615 -9.32 -63.53 9.97
CA PHE A 615 -9.78 -64.25 8.78
C PHE A 615 -9.88 -63.34 7.56
N ILE A 616 -9.46 -63.87 6.43
CA ILE A 616 -9.53 -63.20 5.14
C ILE A 616 -10.26 -64.06 4.11
N GLY A 617 -10.98 -63.39 3.20
CA GLY A 617 -11.61 -64.05 2.05
C GLY A 617 -10.60 -64.33 0.93
N ALA A 618 -10.92 -65.31 0.06
CA ALA A 618 -10.11 -65.66 -1.11
C ALA A 618 -9.67 -64.45 -1.97
N PRO A 619 -10.51 -63.44 -2.25
CA PRO A 619 -10.09 -62.27 -3.02
C PRO A 619 -8.99 -61.44 -2.33
N THR A 620 -8.96 -61.41 -1.00
CA THR A 620 -7.90 -60.73 -0.24
C THR A 620 -6.63 -61.58 -0.27
N HIS A 621 -6.76 -62.89 -0.02
CA HIS A 621 -5.63 -63.83 -0.04
C HIS A 621 -4.87 -63.80 -1.38
N ALA A 622 -5.60 -63.76 -2.50
CA ALA A 622 -5.00 -63.68 -3.85
C ALA A 622 -4.14 -62.43 -4.08
N ARG A 623 -4.30 -61.37 -3.27
CA ARG A 623 -3.62 -60.08 -3.41
C ARG A 623 -2.46 -59.89 -2.42
N LEU A 624 -2.10 -60.94 -1.67
CA LEU A 624 -1.06 -60.88 -0.64
C LEU A 624 0.35 -61.24 -1.14
N ASP A 625 0.48 -61.78 -2.36
CA ASP A 625 1.74 -62.18 -2.99
C ASP A 625 2.65 -63.07 -2.10
N GLY A 626 2.05 -63.88 -1.23
CA GLY A 626 2.79 -64.77 -0.31
C GLY A 626 3.56 -64.06 0.81
N GLN A 627 3.31 -62.77 1.06
CA GLN A 627 4.03 -61.99 2.07
C GLN A 627 3.61 -62.31 3.53
N PHE A 628 2.54 -63.08 3.72
CA PHE A 628 1.98 -63.41 5.03
C PHE A 628 1.77 -64.91 5.14
N GLN A 629 1.95 -65.45 6.35
CA GLN A 629 1.68 -66.85 6.62
C GLN A 629 0.17 -67.05 6.78
N THR A 630 -0.42 -67.88 5.90
CA THR A 630 -1.85 -68.18 5.94
C THR A 630 -2.15 -69.67 5.91
N GLU A 631 -3.25 -70.07 6.54
CA GLU A 631 -3.73 -71.45 6.55
C GLU A 631 -5.20 -71.50 6.10
N PRO A 632 -5.59 -72.42 5.20
CA PRO A 632 -7.00 -72.64 4.87
C PRO A 632 -7.75 -73.22 6.09
N VAL A 633 -8.84 -72.59 6.50
CA VAL A 633 -9.60 -72.99 7.71
C VAL A 633 -10.86 -73.76 7.35
N ALA A 634 -11.64 -73.24 6.40
CA ALA A 634 -12.90 -73.85 5.97
C ALA A 634 -13.37 -73.26 4.63
N THR A 635 -14.22 -74.01 3.93
CA THR A 635 -15.20 -73.47 2.98
C THR A 635 -16.50 -73.28 3.75
N SER A 636 -16.91 -72.04 4.00
CA SER A 636 -18.12 -71.74 4.78
C SER A 636 -19.27 -71.36 3.85
N GLU A 637 -20.38 -72.09 3.93
CA GLU A 637 -21.66 -71.61 3.41
C GLU A 637 -22.15 -70.47 4.30
N LEU A 638 -21.85 -69.25 3.88
CA LEU A 638 -22.34 -68.07 4.56
C LEU A 638 -23.85 -67.94 4.33
N LYS A 639 -24.62 -67.84 5.42
CA LYS A 639 -26.09 -67.70 5.39
C LYS A 639 -26.54 -66.67 4.34
N GLY A 640 -27.30 -67.12 3.33
CA GLY A 640 -27.81 -66.29 2.25
C GLY A 640 -26.92 -66.15 1.01
N LYS A 641 -25.89 -66.99 0.83
CA LYS A 641 -25.20 -67.19 -0.45
C LYS A 641 -25.32 -68.63 -0.93
N THR A 642 -25.37 -68.80 -2.25
CA THR A 642 -25.40 -70.10 -2.96
C THR A 642 -24.01 -70.70 -3.18
N GLU A 643 -22.94 -69.91 -3.06
CA GLU A 643 -21.55 -70.35 -3.23
C GLU A 643 -20.77 -70.26 -1.91
N ALA A 644 -20.06 -71.34 -1.57
CA ALA A 644 -19.19 -71.41 -0.41
C ALA A 644 -17.97 -70.49 -0.58
N ILE A 645 -17.65 -69.68 0.44
CA ILE A 645 -16.48 -68.81 0.40
C ILE A 645 -15.31 -69.51 1.11
N ALA A 646 -14.16 -69.58 0.44
CA ALA A 646 -12.92 -70.07 1.04
C ALA A 646 -12.37 -69.03 2.05
N VAL A 647 -12.12 -69.50 3.27
CA VAL A 647 -11.65 -68.69 4.40
C VAL A 647 -10.23 -69.09 4.77
N PHE A 648 -9.36 -68.08 4.89
CA PHE A 648 -7.96 -68.26 5.28
C PHE A 648 -7.69 -67.55 6.61
N ALA A 649 -7.00 -68.22 7.53
CA ALA A 649 -6.48 -67.61 8.75
C ALA A 649 -5.12 -66.96 8.46
N VAL A 650 -4.89 -65.78 9.02
CA VAL A 650 -3.57 -65.11 9.00
C VAL A 650 -2.85 -65.39 10.31
N LEU A 651 -1.71 -66.05 10.21
CA LEU A 651 -0.91 -66.49 11.35
C LEU A 651 0.14 -65.45 11.75
N GLY A 652 0.82 -64.85 10.78
CA GLY A 652 1.89 -63.87 11.00
C GLY A 652 2.32 -63.16 9.74
#